data_AF-A0A1H3VFJ7-F1
#
_entry.id   AF-A0A1H3VFJ7-F1
#
_cell.length_a   1.000
_cell.length_b   1.000
_cell.length_c   1.000
_cell.angle_alpha   90.00
_cell.angle_beta   90.00
_cell.angle_gamma   90.00
#
_symmetry.space_group_name_H-M   'P 1'
#
loop_
_entity.id
_entity.type
_entity.pdbx_description
1 polymer ?
#
loop_
_entity_poly.entity_id
_entity_poly.type
_entity_poly.pdbx_seq_one_letter_code
_entity_poly.pdbx_strand_id
1 'polypeptide(L)'
;MYGIVQGVGFRPTVDRHAHTAGVTGTVANKGPYVEIYARGSRDNIDRFLELVTHHTPSRAVILKVDVKDITDCSADMSFDNFRIVESAKTSGEIYIPPDIAICDDCKRELFDKKNRRYLHPFINCTVCGPRLTIIDALPYDRERTSMKMFPMCPSCEKEYHDLTSRRYDAQPVCCHDCGPDVYILGQEEKLRGHAAISYVRKVIAKGGIAAVKGIGGFHLCCDATNEAAVARLRRLKSRPMKPFAVMARDETVAARECEITAAQMEILTGHQKPILLLPKRHSDQTQLAATIAPDNPTVGIMLPYAPIQLLLFQYDDGIWMPDCLVMTSGNVSGAPIARTDEDAASQIAGFCDCILSNNRKIRVRADDSVMDFYDGEPYMIRRSRGYAPLPYLMSKEMQGKVLAMGGELKNTFCIGVNSLFYPSSYIGDLADVRTIEALEDSAHFMTGLLEAKPEIIACDMHPRYNATLAAEKFAKEYNVPIERVQHHYAHILSCMAENDYTDPVIGISLDGTGYGTDDTIWGGEVLASNLTGFRRTASITPFWQIGGDLSSKEGWRIAVSMLLGLEEQKPADAGNGTAMEMIRALGLCDEQTTKVQRVMYDKKLNAVQSTSAGRLFDAVAAILGIRRASTFEGEASNALMFRAMSCEAELEQSMRRSAEQAAGSTNCVMAECTDFAVAGSTGARATESADSIAVNSADLATAESANGETEEARGPETAGAMDSIAADILGAIRNAEWKRIPNLPTTQGTTNLAAPGDEDQENCDARYLMPTDLLVRLIAGARLQYLTAGQGAEKLGYPDGQPVAHFDSSVANMVENPSTLNIARETDFAASPAAASATATAGGGTFGADDHNARLLSYVFHKALAEMVTKAAVLERERSGVNCVALSGGCYQNRLLLRLTEERMREEGFTVLRHHLVPPNDGGIGLGQALYAMNYLEQNGESLADAGLSNGHR
;
A
#
# COMPACT_ATOMS: atom_id res chain seq x y z
N MET A 1 17.35 28.93 -10.66
CA MET A 1 16.90 28.17 -9.46
C MET A 1 16.12 26.95 -9.92
N TYR A 2 16.53 25.74 -9.54
CA TYR A 2 15.92 24.47 -9.97
C TYR A 2 15.27 23.74 -8.78
N GLY A 3 14.21 22.96 -9.03
CA GLY A 3 13.46 22.21 -8.02
C GLY A 3 11.97 22.57 -8.00
N ILE A 4 11.28 22.31 -6.89
CA ILE A 4 9.87 22.68 -6.71
C ILE A 4 9.79 24.18 -6.42
N VAL A 5 9.94 24.99 -7.45
CA VAL A 5 9.99 26.46 -7.36
C VAL A 5 8.86 27.14 -8.14
N GLN A 6 8.01 26.39 -8.85
CA GLN A 6 6.85 26.93 -9.57
C GLN A 6 5.54 26.56 -8.89
N GLY A 7 4.54 27.45 -8.93
CA GLY A 7 3.23 27.21 -8.31
C GLY A 7 3.23 27.14 -6.78
N VAL A 8 4.34 27.49 -6.12
CA VAL A 8 4.51 27.45 -4.65
C VAL A 8 4.70 28.83 -4.02
N GLY A 9 4.48 29.90 -4.79
CA GLY A 9 4.67 31.28 -4.32
C GLY A 9 6.13 31.75 -4.32
N PHE A 10 7.00 31.13 -5.14
CA PHE A 10 8.41 31.47 -5.22
C PHE A 10 8.64 32.86 -5.84
N ARG A 11 8.05 33.17 -7.01
CA ARG A 11 8.16 34.49 -7.67
C ARG A 11 7.78 35.65 -6.72
N PRO A 12 6.63 35.61 -6.00
CA PRO A 12 6.29 36.56 -4.92
C PRO A 12 7.33 36.72 -3.81
N THR A 13 8.02 35.64 -3.46
CA THR A 13 8.96 35.62 -2.35
C THR A 13 10.30 36.20 -2.77
N VAL A 14 10.75 35.87 -3.98
CA VAL A 14 11.93 36.48 -4.62
C VAL A 14 11.76 38.00 -4.73
N ASP A 15 10.61 38.47 -5.20
CA ASP A 15 10.33 39.91 -5.34
C ASP A 15 10.34 40.64 -3.98
N ARG A 16 9.73 40.05 -2.95
CA ARG A 16 9.77 40.57 -1.57
C ARG A 16 11.19 40.61 -1.00
N HIS A 17 11.99 39.58 -1.26
CA HIS A 17 13.39 39.53 -0.83
C HIS A 17 14.24 40.55 -1.57
N ALA A 18 14.00 40.77 -2.86
CA ALA A 18 14.70 41.79 -3.65
C ALA A 18 14.44 43.19 -3.10
N HIS A 19 13.17 43.51 -2.79
CA HIS A 19 12.81 44.77 -2.16
C HIS A 19 13.46 44.92 -0.77
N THR A 20 13.52 43.85 0.02
CA THR A 20 14.13 43.85 1.37
C THR A 20 15.65 44.02 1.32
N ALA A 21 16.31 43.45 0.30
CA ALA A 21 17.75 43.54 0.10
C ALA A 21 18.21 44.79 -0.67
N GLY A 22 17.27 45.61 -1.20
CA GLY A 22 17.59 46.77 -2.01
C GLY A 22 18.21 46.40 -3.37
N VAL A 23 17.71 45.32 -3.99
CA VAL A 23 18.16 44.79 -5.28
C VAL A 23 17.12 45.09 -6.36
N THR A 24 17.58 45.45 -7.56
CA THR A 24 16.73 45.67 -8.75
C THR A 24 16.90 44.51 -9.74
N GLY A 25 15.92 44.24 -10.60
CA GLY A 25 15.99 43.09 -11.48
C GLY A 25 14.66 42.50 -11.92
N THR A 26 14.66 41.22 -12.30
CA THR A 26 13.45 40.52 -12.72
C THR A 26 13.43 39.07 -12.24
N VAL A 27 12.23 38.52 -12.09
CA VAL A 27 12.02 37.08 -11.86
C VAL A 27 10.97 36.54 -12.83
N ALA A 28 11.24 35.38 -13.43
CA ALA A 28 10.35 34.73 -14.38
C ALA A 28 10.40 33.21 -14.25
N ASN A 29 9.29 32.53 -14.54
CA ASN A 29 9.34 31.08 -14.78
C ASN A 29 9.88 30.86 -16.20
N LYS A 30 10.88 29.98 -16.32
CA LYS A 30 11.55 29.61 -17.57
C LYS A 30 11.51 28.10 -17.72
N GLY A 31 10.44 27.59 -18.34
CA GLY A 31 10.16 26.16 -18.49
C GLY A 31 10.30 25.39 -17.16
N PRO A 32 11.41 24.67 -16.92
CA PRO A 32 11.69 23.95 -15.66
C PRO A 32 12.15 24.77 -14.45
N TYR A 33 12.78 25.94 -14.63
CA TYR A 33 13.44 26.68 -13.56
C TYR A 33 12.86 28.08 -13.35
N VAL A 34 13.21 28.72 -12.24
CA VAL A 34 12.98 30.15 -12.03
C VAL A 34 14.27 30.89 -12.33
N GLU A 35 14.20 31.83 -13.27
CA GLU A 35 15.29 32.73 -13.65
C GLU A 35 15.17 34.03 -12.86
N ILE A 36 16.29 34.51 -12.35
CA ILE A 36 16.37 35.75 -11.58
C ILE A 36 17.53 36.58 -12.13
N TYR A 37 17.23 37.76 -12.65
CA TYR A 37 18.24 38.81 -12.86
C TYR A 37 18.24 39.69 -11.63
N ALA A 38 19.41 39.92 -11.06
CA ALA A 38 19.58 40.72 -9.85
C ALA A 38 20.77 41.68 -10.04
N ARG A 39 20.55 42.96 -9.74
CA ARG A 39 21.53 44.04 -9.84
C ARG A 39 21.54 44.86 -8.56
N GLY A 40 22.73 45.03 -7.99
CA GLY A 40 22.98 45.77 -6.75
C GLY A 40 24.48 45.80 -6.42
N SER A 41 24.84 46.37 -5.27
CA SER A 41 26.18 46.20 -4.70
C SER A 41 26.44 44.73 -4.37
N ARG A 42 27.72 44.34 -4.26
CA ARG A 42 28.08 42.95 -3.92
C ARG A 42 27.42 42.49 -2.62
N ASP A 43 27.46 43.33 -1.58
CA ASP A 43 26.84 43.06 -0.28
C ASP A 43 25.31 42.85 -0.37
N ASN A 44 24.61 43.64 -1.20
CA ASN A 44 23.16 43.50 -1.38
C ASN A 44 22.82 42.21 -2.16
N ILE A 45 23.64 41.84 -3.15
CA ILE A 45 23.45 40.60 -3.92
C ILE A 45 23.72 39.38 -3.06
N ASP A 46 24.80 39.37 -2.28
CA ASP A 46 25.13 38.25 -1.39
C ASP A 46 24.01 38.06 -0.34
N ARG A 47 23.51 39.16 0.26
CA ARG A 47 22.34 39.13 1.16
C ARG A 47 21.08 38.63 0.46
N PHE A 48 20.82 39.06 -0.77
CA PHE A 48 19.66 38.62 -1.55
C PHE A 48 19.74 37.13 -1.87
N LEU A 49 20.92 36.63 -2.24
CA LEU A 49 21.15 35.21 -2.52
C LEU A 49 20.94 34.36 -1.27
N GLU A 50 21.41 34.82 -0.11
CA GLU A 50 21.16 34.19 1.20
C GLU A 50 19.64 34.12 1.49
N LEU A 51 18.92 35.23 1.32
CA LEU A 51 17.47 35.29 1.53
C LEU A 51 16.70 34.34 0.59
N VAL A 52 17.05 34.33 -0.69
CA VAL A 52 16.37 33.52 -1.70
C VAL A 52 16.66 32.02 -1.52
N THR A 53 17.83 31.67 -0.99
CA THR A 53 18.24 30.27 -0.80
C THR A 53 17.77 29.70 0.53
N HIS A 54 17.80 30.48 1.62
CA HIS A 54 17.48 29.98 2.97
C HIS A 54 16.11 30.39 3.50
N HIS A 55 15.49 31.44 2.96
CA HIS A 55 14.14 31.90 3.34
C HIS A 55 13.12 31.67 2.23
N THR A 56 13.00 30.42 1.80
CA THR A 56 12.07 30.02 0.74
C THR A 56 10.61 30.00 1.22
N PRO A 57 9.62 30.04 0.29
CA PRO A 57 8.26 29.68 0.63
C PRO A 57 8.20 28.29 1.28
N SER A 58 7.29 28.10 2.24
CA SER A 58 7.20 26.87 3.05
C SER A 58 6.97 25.57 2.26
N ARG A 59 6.70 25.65 0.94
CA ARG A 59 6.41 24.52 0.05
C ARG A 59 7.38 24.44 -1.13
N ALA A 60 8.40 25.29 -1.12
CA ALA A 60 9.42 25.29 -2.16
C ALA A 60 10.61 24.44 -1.72
N VAL A 61 11.11 23.61 -2.64
CA VAL A 61 12.34 22.84 -2.46
C VAL A 61 13.29 23.24 -3.56
N ILE A 62 14.41 23.85 -3.19
CA ILE A 62 15.48 24.19 -4.13
C ILE A 62 16.43 23.01 -4.18
N LEU A 63 16.63 22.44 -5.36
CA LEU A 63 17.58 21.35 -5.59
C LEU A 63 18.92 21.86 -6.08
N LYS A 64 18.92 22.91 -6.89
CA LYS A 64 20.14 23.51 -7.45
C LYS A 64 20.02 25.01 -7.65
N VAL A 65 21.10 25.72 -7.36
CA VAL A 65 21.25 27.16 -7.61
C VAL A 65 22.45 27.35 -8.52
N ASP A 66 22.20 27.83 -9.75
CA ASP A 66 23.25 28.26 -10.67
C ASP A 66 23.35 29.78 -10.65
N VAL A 67 24.50 30.30 -10.23
CA VAL A 67 24.80 31.74 -10.18
C VAL A 67 25.84 32.07 -11.24
N LYS A 68 25.58 33.09 -12.06
CA LYS A 68 26.51 33.58 -13.07
C LYS A 68 26.65 35.09 -12.94
N ASP A 69 27.89 35.57 -12.79
CA ASP A 69 28.19 36.99 -12.82
C ASP A 69 28.16 37.49 -14.28
N ILE A 70 27.35 38.52 -14.55
CA ILE A 70 27.21 39.12 -15.87
C ILE A 70 27.98 40.44 -15.89
N THR A 71 29.10 40.49 -16.63
CA THR A 71 29.97 41.67 -16.73
C THR A 71 29.61 42.61 -17.89
N ASP A 72 28.88 42.13 -18.90
CA ASP A 72 28.41 42.94 -20.04
C ASP A 72 27.03 43.54 -19.76
N CYS A 73 27.00 44.75 -19.21
CA CYS A 73 25.79 45.54 -19.06
C CYS A 73 25.45 46.24 -20.39
N SER A 74 24.82 45.55 -21.34
CA SER A 74 24.22 46.21 -22.50
C SER A 74 23.11 47.18 -22.04
N ALA A 75 22.81 48.20 -22.85
CA ALA A 75 21.82 49.23 -22.53
C ALA A 75 20.39 48.69 -22.26
N ASP A 76 20.10 47.42 -22.63
CA ASP A 76 18.83 46.73 -22.42
C ASP A 76 18.68 46.06 -21.03
N MET A 77 19.69 46.18 -20.15
CA MET A 77 19.66 45.67 -18.76
C MET A 77 19.70 46.78 -17.69
N SER A 78 19.04 47.92 -17.95
CA SER A 78 18.72 48.90 -16.91
C SER A 78 17.42 48.52 -16.21
N PHE A 79 17.51 48.08 -14.95
CA PHE A 79 16.35 47.79 -14.12
C PHE A 79 16.12 48.96 -13.16
N ASP A 80 15.02 49.68 -13.33
CA ASP A 80 14.66 50.76 -12.40
C ASP A 80 14.17 50.20 -11.06
N ASN A 81 13.48 49.05 -11.10
CA ASN A 81 12.90 48.34 -9.95
C ASN A 81 13.03 46.82 -10.15
N PHE A 82 12.75 46.04 -9.11
CA PHE A 82 12.53 44.59 -9.24
C PHE A 82 11.09 44.29 -9.71
N ARG A 83 10.89 43.39 -10.67
CA ARG A 83 9.55 43.03 -11.19
C ARG A 83 9.41 41.54 -11.53
N ILE A 84 8.24 40.97 -11.28
CA ILE A 84 7.84 39.69 -11.88
C ILE A 84 7.49 39.94 -13.36
N VAL A 85 8.16 39.24 -14.27
CA VAL A 85 7.93 39.38 -15.72
C VAL A 85 7.31 38.11 -16.31
N GLU A 86 6.80 38.23 -17.53
CA GLU A 86 6.09 37.15 -18.21
C GLU A 86 6.98 35.91 -18.40
N SER A 87 6.42 34.74 -18.08
CA SER A 87 7.11 33.46 -18.17
C SER A 87 7.44 33.11 -19.62
N ALA A 88 8.64 32.57 -19.88
CA ALA A 88 9.00 32.09 -21.22
C ALA A 88 9.19 30.57 -21.23
N LYS A 89 9.06 29.97 -22.41
CA LYS A 89 9.34 28.54 -22.61
C LYS A 89 10.83 28.33 -22.91
N THR A 90 11.44 27.42 -22.16
CA THR A 90 12.80 26.92 -22.33
C THR A 90 12.81 25.45 -21.92
N SER A 91 13.64 24.63 -22.55
CA SER A 91 13.72 23.19 -22.24
C SER A 91 14.47 22.91 -20.93
N GLY A 92 14.12 21.80 -20.26
CA GLY A 92 14.88 21.18 -19.17
C GLY A 92 13.99 20.46 -18.14
N GLU A 93 14.50 20.19 -16.94
CA GLU A 93 13.90 19.29 -15.94
C GLU A 93 12.72 19.88 -15.14
N ILE A 94 11.51 19.42 -15.43
CA ILE A 94 10.26 20.05 -14.98
C ILE A 94 9.77 19.50 -13.63
N TYR A 95 9.64 20.38 -12.62
CA TYR A 95 9.02 20.03 -11.34
C TYR A 95 7.61 20.61 -11.24
N ILE A 96 6.60 19.74 -11.10
CA ILE A 96 5.20 20.13 -10.95
C ILE A 96 4.75 19.91 -9.50
N PRO A 97 4.25 20.95 -8.81
CA PRO A 97 3.74 20.77 -7.46
C PRO A 97 2.45 19.92 -7.46
N PRO A 98 2.28 19.03 -6.48
CA PRO A 98 1.05 18.27 -6.33
C PRO A 98 -0.09 19.16 -5.82
N ASP A 99 -1.33 18.66 -5.86
CA ASP A 99 -2.47 19.36 -5.25
C ASP A 99 -2.35 19.39 -3.74
N ILE A 100 -2.52 20.58 -3.13
CA ILE A 100 -2.31 20.76 -1.70
C ILE A 100 -3.56 21.24 -0.98
N ALA A 101 -3.77 20.75 0.25
CA ALA A 101 -4.85 21.16 1.12
C ALA A 101 -4.83 22.68 1.44
N ILE A 102 -6.02 23.22 1.73
CA ILE A 102 -6.24 24.57 2.26
C ILE A 102 -5.33 24.84 3.48
N CYS A 103 -4.70 26.01 3.52
CA CYS A 103 -3.89 26.44 4.68
C CYS A 103 -4.77 27.08 5.77
N ASP A 104 -4.26 27.12 7.01
CA ASP A 104 -5.00 27.62 8.17
C ASP A 104 -5.46 29.06 8.05
N ASP A 105 -4.66 29.91 7.39
CA ASP A 105 -5.08 31.28 7.16
C ASP A 105 -6.28 31.38 6.21
N CYS A 106 -6.27 30.62 5.11
CA CYS A 106 -7.42 30.55 4.21
C CYS A 106 -8.63 29.93 4.94
N LYS A 107 -8.41 28.96 5.83
CA LYS A 107 -9.47 28.40 6.69
C LYS A 107 -10.05 29.47 7.63
N ARG A 108 -9.21 30.33 8.21
CA ARG A 108 -9.65 31.48 9.03
C ARG A 108 -10.45 32.48 8.21
N GLU A 109 -9.97 32.85 7.03
CA GLU A 109 -10.67 33.75 6.11
C GLU A 109 -12.00 33.17 5.60
N LEU A 110 -12.08 31.85 5.41
CA LEU A 110 -13.29 31.14 4.97
C LEU A 110 -14.45 31.32 5.96
N PHE A 111 -14.16 31.39 7.26
CA PHE A 111 -15.18 31.50 8.32
C PHE A 111 -15.27 32.89 8.96
N ASP A 112 -14.49 33.87 8.48
CA ASP A 112 -14.59 35.27 8.93
C ASP A 112 -15.67 36.03 8.17
N LYS A 113 -16.76 36.37 8.85
CA LYS A 113 -17.91 37.13 8.29
C LYS A 113 -17.54 38.49 7.72
N LYS A 114 -16.41 39.07 8.13
CA LYS A 114 -15.92 40.36 7.61
C LYS A 114 -15.08 40.19 6.34
N ASN A 115 -14.63 38.97 6.05
CA ASN A 115 -13.82 38.70 4.88
C ASN A 115 -14.69 38.58 3.63
N ARG A 116 -14.25 39.17 2.52
CA ARG A 116 -14.95 39.09 1.22
C ARG A 116 -15.10 37.66 0.68
N ARG A 117 -14.30 36.71 1.18
CA ARG A 117 -14.34 35.30 0.82
C ARG A 117 -15.00 34.42 1.89
N TYR A 118 -15.77 35.02 2.80
CA TYR A 118 -16.61 34.29 3.74
C TYR A 118 -17.45 33.24 2.99
N LEU A 119 -17.33 31.98 3.43
CA LEU A 119 -17.98 30.78 2.88
C LEU A 119 -17.74 30.54 1.39
N HIS A 120 -16.64 31.05 0.83
CA HIS A 120 -16.31 30.83 -0.58
C HIS A 120 -15.69 29.44 -0.85
N PRO A 121 -16.33 28.55 -1.63
CA PRO A 121 -15.95 27.15 -1.77
C PRO A 121 -14.63 26.90 -2.52
N PHE A 122 -14.06 27.93 -3.16
CA PHE A 122 -12.81 27.83 -3.91
C PHE A 122 -11.68 28.71 -3.35
N ILE A 123 -11.81 29.20 -2.11
CA ILE A 123 -10.77 30.03 -1.49
C ILE A 123 -9.40 29.33 -1.50
N ASN A 124 -8.39 30.06 -1.97
CA ASN A 124 -7.01 29.60 -2.01
C ASN A 124 -6.04 30.79 -1.93
N CYS A 125 -4.75 30.50 -1.88
CA CYS A 125 -3.65 31.47 -1.97
C CYS A 125 -2.44 30.81 -2.66
N THR A 126 -1.31 31.51 -2.73
CA THR A 126 -0.09 31.03 -3.39
C THR A 126 0.44 29.71 -2.84
N VAL A 127 0.25 29.46 -1.54
CA VAL A 127 0.74 28.24 -0.90
C VAL A 127 -0.22 27.07 -1.07
N CYS A 128 -1.55 27.27 -1.12
CA CYS A 128 -2.54 26.17 -1.05
C CYS A 128 -3.47 26.04 -2.25
N GLY A 129 -4.25 24.95 -2.29
CA GLY A 129 -5.26 24.69 -3.31
C GLY A 129 -4.77 23.78 -4.45
N PRO A 130 -5.59 23.62 -5.50
CA PRO A 130 -5.26 22.72 -6.60
C PRO A 130 -4.06 23.21 -7.42
N ARG A 131 -3.31 22.26 -7.98
CA ARG A 131 -2.14 22.44 -8.84
C ARG A 131 -2.28 21.51 -10.04
N LEU A 132 -1.68 20.31 -10.02
CA LEU A 132 -1.70 19.34 -11.12
C LEU A 132 -3.10 19.19 -11.73
N THR A 133 -4.14 19.03 -10.91
CA THR A 133 -5.52 18.81 -11.38
C THR A 133 -6.13 19.94 -12.19
N ILE A 134 -5.54 21.15 -12.21
CA ILE A 134 -6.05 22.30 -12.94
C ILE A 134 -5.09 22.82 -14.02
N ILE A 135 -3.89 22.27 -14.16
CA ILE A 135 -2.90 22.73 -15.14
C ILE A 135 -3.28 22.21 -16.53
N ASP A 136 -3.20 23.08 -17.54
CA ASP A 136 -3.33 22.72 -18.96
C ASP A 136 -1.94 22.54 -19.59
N ALA A 137 -1.00 23.43 -19.29
CA ALA A 137 0.37 23.43 -19.82
C ALA A 137 1.30 24.27 -18.93
N LEU A 138 2.62 24.12 -19.11
CA LEU A 138 3.64 24.94 -18.46
C LEU A 138 4.20 26.04 -19.39
N PRO A 139 4.90 27.06 -18.87
CA PRO A 139 5.01 27.50 -17.47
C PRO A 139 3.68 27.71 -16.71
N TYR A 140 3.72 27.60 -15.38
CA TYR A 140 2.53 27.72 -14.52
C TYR A 140 2.01 29.15 -14.44
N ASP A 141 1.01 29.47 -15.26
CA ASP A 141 0.29 30.75 -15.27
C ASP A 141 -1.22 30.55 -15.47
N ARG A 142 -2.03 31.49 -14.98
CA ARG A 142 -3.50 31.40 -14.95
C ARG A 142 -4.11 31.04 -16.31
N GLU A 143 -3.61 31.62 -17.39
CA GLU A 143 -4.04 31.38 -18.78
C GLU A 143 -3.89 29.92 -19.24
N ARG A 144 -2.97 29.17 -18.62
CA ARG A 144 -2.67 27.76 -18.89
C ARG A 144 -3.19 26.86 -17.77
N THR A 145 -4.27 27.27 -17.14
CA THR A 145 -5.01 26.45 -16.16
C THR A 145 -6.51 26.47 -16.47
N SER A 146 -7.28 25.60 -15.81
CA SER A 146 -8.75 25.66 -15.87
C SER A 146 -9.33 26.97 -15.32
N MET A 147 -8.53 27.80 -14.64
CA MET A 147 -8.93 29.12 -14.15
C MET A 147 -8.96 30.20 -15.25
N LYS A 148 -8.46 29.92 -16.46
CA LYS A 148 -8.51 30.85 -17.61
C LYS A 148 -9.92 31.27 -18.02
N MET A 149 -10.91 30.42 -17.74
CA MET A 149 -12.32 30.68 -18.04
C MET A 149 -12.98 31.69 -17.08
N PHE A 150 -12.24 32.09 -16.04
CA PHE A 150 -12.73 32.95 -14.96
C PHE A 150 -11.87 34.22 -14.89
N PRO A 151 -12.20 35.30 -15.63
CA PRO A 151 -11.49 36.57 -15.55
C PRO A 151 -11.50 37.13 -14.12
N MET A 152 -10.40 37.74 -13.66
CA MET A 152 -10.35 38.31 -12.31
C MET A 152 -11.23 39.57 -12.23
N CYS A 153 -12.01 39.72 -11.14
CA CYS A 153 -12.64 41.01 -10.84
C CYS A 153 -11.58 42.04 -10.38
N PRO A 154 -11.87 43.36 -10.41
CA PRO A 154 -10.92 44.40 -10.04
C PRO A 154 -10.31 44.21 -8.64
N SER A 155 -11.08 43.69 -7.69
CA SER A 155 -10.60 43.43 -6.32
C SER A 155 -9.63 42.24 -6.25
N CYS A 156 -9.85 41.18 -7.04
CA CYS A 156 -8.91 40.06 -7.14
C CYS A 156 -7.65 40.44 -7.90
N GLU A 157 -7.78 41.22 -8.97
CA GLU A 157 -6.66 41.75 -9.74
C GLU A 157 -5.76 42.64 -8.88
N LYS A 158 -6.35 43.52 -8.06
CA LYS A 158 -5.59 44.32 -7.08
C LYS A 158 -4.77 43.43 -6.13
N GLU A 159 -5.38 42.42 -5.52
CA GLU A 159 -4.67 41.49 -4.63
C GLU A 159 -3.62 40.64 -5.36
N TYR A 160 -3.79 40.39 -6.65
CA TYR A 160 -2.87 39.62 -7.48
C TYR A 160 -1.59 40.41 -7.80
N HIS A 161 -1.67 41.74 -7.90
CA HIS A 161 -0.53 42.63 -8.17
C HIS A 161 0.06 43.32 -6.92
N ASP A 162 -0.61 43.22 -5.76
CA ASP A 162 -0.15 43.82 -4.51
C ASP A 162 0.90 42.95 -3.81
N LEU A 163 2.13 43.43 -3.70
CA LEU A 163 3.25 42.79 -3.01
C LEU A 163 2.97 42.39 -1.54
N THR A 164 2.10 43.14 -0.87
CA THR A 164 1.75 42.91 0.54
C THR A 164 0.65 41.88 0.71
N SER A 165 -0.07 41.56 -0.38
CA SER A 165 -1.13 40.57 -0.40
C SER A 165 -0.56 39.16 -0.36
N ARG A 166 -1.15 38.31 0.49
CA ARG A 166 -0.87 36.85 0.48
C ARG A 166 -1.24 36.16 -0.84
N ARG A 167 -2.02 36.84 -1.70
CA ARG A 167 -2.48 36.38 -3.01
C ARG A 167 -1.71 37.02 -4.16
N TYR A 168 -0.61 37.72 -3.86
CA TYR A 168 0.32 38.20 -4.87
C TYR A 168 0.75 37.05 -5.79
N ASP A 169 0.47 37.16 -7.09
CA ASP A 169 0.75 36.14 -8.12
C ASP A 169 0.08 34.76 -7.87
N ALA A 170 -1.00 34.70 -7.08
CA ALA A 170 -1.76 33.47 -6.88
C ALA A 170 -2.57 33.13 -8.14
N GLN A 171 -2.04 32.27 -9.01
CA GLN A 171 -2.67 31.90 -10.29
C GLN A 171 -4.14 31.46 -10.15
N PRO A 172 -4.55 30.65 -9.14
CA PRO A 172 -5.94 30.23 -9.00
C PRO A 172 -6.80 31.17 -8.15
N VAL A 173 -6.37 32.42 -7.90
CA VAL A 173 -7.13 33.38 -7.09
C VAL A 173 -8.53 33.63 -7.66
N CYS A 174 -9.53 33.66 -6.78
CA CYS A 174 -10.90 34.02 -7.12
C CYS A 174 -11.69 34.45 -5.86
N CYS A 175 -12.91 34.94 -6.07
CA CYS A 175 -13.91 35.27 -5.06
C CYS A 175 -15.33 35.05 -5.62
N HIS A 176 -16.37 35.35 -4.85
CA HIS A 176 -17.77 35.18 -5.25
C HIS A 176 -18.12 35.89 -6.57
N ASP A 177 -17.51 37.03 -6.88
CA ASP A 177 -17.81 37.80 -8.10
C ASP A 177 -17.21 37.22 -9.39
N CYS A 178 -16.12 36.46 -9.29
CA CYS A 178 -15.29 36.10 -10.46
C CYS A 178 -14.83 34.65 -10.47
N GLY A 179 -15.23 33.86 -9.49
CA GLY A 179 -14.81 32.49 -9.29
C GLY A 179 -15.78 31.46 -9.87
N PRO A 180 -15.44 30.17 -9.74
CA PRO A 180 -16.36 29.09 -10.01
C PRO A 180 -17.53 29.11 -9.01
N ASP A 181 -18.67 28.57 -9.46
CA ASP A 181 -19.86 28.36 -8.64
C ASP A 181 -20.09 26.88 -8.38
N VAL A 182 -20.76 26.59 -7.26
CA VAL A 182 -21.32 25.27 -6.96
C VAL A 182 -22.81 25.20 -7.32
N TYR A 183 -23.28 24.04 -7.74
CA TYR A 183 -24.68 23.81 -8.10
C TYR A 183 -25.08 22.35 -7.90
N ILE A 184 -26.38 22.09 -7.81
CA ILE A 184 -26.93 20.73 -7.87
C ILE A 184 -27.17 20.35 -9.31
N LEU A 185 -26.54 19.25 -9.76
CA LEU A 185 -26.68 18.75 -11.14
C LEU A 185 -28.14 18.41 -11.44
N GLY A 186 -28.66 18.90 -12.56
CA GLY A 186 -30.07 18.78 -12.96
C GLY A 186 -31.03 19.79 -12.29
N GLN A 187 -30.53 20.66 -11.42
CA GLN A 187 -31.31 21.74 -10.76
C GLN A 187 -30.51 23.06 -10.69
N GLU A 188 -29.65 23.31 -11.68
CA GLU A 188 -28.64 24.36 -11.67
C GLU A 188 -29.23 25.77 -11.54
N GLU A 189 -30.41 26.00 -12.13
CA GLU A 189 -31.11 27.29 -12.07
C GLU A 189 -31.71 27.58 -10.68
N LYS A 190 -32.10 26.53 -9.95
CA LYS A 190 -32.81 26.64 -8.67
C LYS A 190 -31.87 26.54 -7.47
N LEU A 191 -30.87 25.66 -7.56
CA LEU A 191 -29.97 25.31 -6.47
C LEU A 191 -28.52 25.60 -6.89
N ARG A 192 -28.10 26.85 -6.68
CA ARG A 192 -26.75 27.36 -6.98
C ARG A 192 -26.16 28.12 -5.79
N GLY A 193 -24.84 28.16 -5.71
CA GLY A 193 -24.10 28.86 -4.65
C GLY A 193 -24.52 28.38 -3.26
N HIS A 194 -24.93 29.31 -2.40
CA HIS A 194 -25.36 29.02 -1.04
C HIS A 194 -26.50 27.98 -0.98
N ALA A 195 -27.51 28.09 -1.87
CA ALA A 195 -28.65 27.16 -1.86
C ALA A 195 -28.24 25.71 -2.17
N ALA A 196 -27.21 25.51 -3.00
CA ALA A 196 -26.69 24.17 -3.32
C ALA A 196 -26.00 23.51 -2.12
N ILE A 197 -25.16 24.27 -1.39
CA ILE A 197 -24.46 23.77 -0.19
C ILE A 197 -25.46 23.43 0.92
N SER A 198 -26.41 24.32 1.20
CA SER A 198 -27.43 24.06 2.23
C SER A 198 -28.33 22.88 1.86
N TYR A 199 -28.62 22.67 0.56
CA TYR A 199 -29.40 21.52 0.09
C TYR A 199 -28.66 20.20 0.31
N VAL A 200 -27.38 20.10 -0.10
CA VAL A 200 -26.61 18.86 0.09
C VAL A 200 -26.42 18.52 1.57
N ARG A 201 -26.18 19.53 2.42
CA ARG A 201 -26.12 19.38 3.88
C ARG A 201 -27.42 18.82 4.44
N LYS A 202 -28.56 19.37 4.01
CA LYS A 202 -29.90 18.87 4.39
C LYS A 202 -30.15 17.42 3.97
N VAL A 203 -29.66 17.01 2.80
CA VAL A 203 -29.77 15.62 2.33
C VAL A 203 -28.96 14.69 3.23
N ILE A 204 -27.69 15.02 3.50
CA ILE A 204 -26.81 14.21 4.34
C ILE A 204 -27.35 14.13 5.78
N ALA A 205 -27.75 15.27 6.38
CA ALA A 205 -28.30 15.33 7.73
C ALA A 205 -29.59 14.50 7.91
N LYS A 206 -30.31 14.21 6.81
CA LYS A 206 -31.50 13.34 6.81
C LYS A 206 -31.18 11.86 6.56
N GLY A 207 -29.90 11.48 6.52
CA GLY A 207 -29.45 10.12 6.21
C GLY A 207 -29.41 9.79 4.71
N GLY A 208 -29.46 10.81 3.85
CA GLY A 208 -29.28 10.65 2.40
C GLY A 208 -27.81 10.49 2.00
N ILE A 209 -27.60 10.11 0.75
CA ILE A 209 -26.28 9.97 0.11
C ILE A 209 -26.12 11.10 -0.91
N ALA A 210 -25.01 11.82 -0.88
CA ALA A 210 -24.68 12.86 -1.85
C ALA A 210 -23.42 12.49 -2.63
N ALA A 211 -23.32 12.89 -3.89
CA ALA A 211 -22.03 12.97 -4.59
C ALA A 211 -21.51 14.41 -4.52
N VAL A 212 -20.23 14.60 -4.22
CA VAL A 212 -19.60 15.92 -4.09
C VAL A 212 -18.37 15.99 -4.97
N LYS A 213 -18.30 16.99 -5.86
CA LYS A 213 -17.14 17.24 -6.70
C LYS A 213 -16.00 17.84 -5.88
N GLY A 214 -14.92 17.08 -5.72
CA GLY A 214 -13.70 17.48 -5.04
C GLY A 214 -12.69 18.18 -5.97
N ILE A 215 -11.40 18.03 -5.64
CA ILE A 215 -10.29 18.56 -6.45
C ILE A 215 -9.95 17.63 -7.63
N GLY A 216 -9.81 16.32 -7.36
CA GLY A 216 -9.38 15.33 -8.34
C GLY A 216 -10.47 14.44 -8.93
N GLY A 217 -11.71 14.56 -8.44
CA GLY A 217 -12.88 13.79 -8.90
C GLY A 217 -14.06 13.93 -7.94
N PHE A 218 -15.11 13.14 -8.14
CA PHE A 218 -16.29 13.09 -7.26
C PHE A 218 -16.13 12.10 -6.11
N HIS A 219 -16.69 12.43 -4.94
CA HIS A 219 -16.83 11.52 -3.79
C HIS A 219 -18.30 11.21 -3.52
N LEU A 220 -18.62 9.97 -3.17
CA LEU A 220 -19.90 9.62 -2.56
C LEU A 220 -19.78 9.79 -1.04
N CYS A 221 -20.76 10.48 -0.48
CA CYS A 221 -20.76 10.98 0.88
C CYS A 221 -22.09 10.70 1.58
N CYS A 222 -22.02 10.17 2.80
CA CYS A 222 -23.14 10.03 3.72
C CYS A 222 -22.62 10.08 5.17
N ASP A 223 -23.54 10.17 6.14
CA ASP A 223 -23.21 10.11 7.56
C ASP A 223 -22.56 8.77 7.93
N ALA A 224 -21.32 8.81 8.42
CA ALA A 224 -20.54 7.61 8.78
C ALA A 224 -20.98 6.98 10.12
N THR A 225 -21.80 7.68 10.91
CA THR A 225 -22.39 7.18 12.16
C THR A 225 -23.75 6.52 11.93
N ASN A 226 -24.35 6.73 10.75
CA ASN A 226 -25.66 6.20 10.39
C ASN A 226 -25.56 4.84 9.69
N GLU A 227 -25.76 3.77 10.44
CA GLU A 227 -25.71 2.37 9.96
C GLU A 227 -26.61 2.13 8.71
N ALA A 228 -27.81 2.71 8.68
CA ALA A 228 -28.73 2.53 7.56
C ALA A 228 -28.23 3.20 6.27
N ALA A 229 -27.61 4.38 6.39
CA ALA A 229 -27.04 5.11 5.26
C ALA A 229 -25.79 4.39 4.71
N VAL A 230 -24.91 3.93 5.59
CA VAL A 230 -23.69 3.18 5.21
C VAL A 230 -24.06 1.84 4.55
N ALA A 231 -24.99 1.08 5.15
CA ALA A 231 -25.47 -0.18 4.57
C ALA A 231 -26.16 0.03 3.21
N ARG A 232 -26.92 1.12 3.04
CA ARG A 232 -27.51 1.49 1.75
C ARG A 232 -26.42 1.79 0.71
N LEU A 233 -25.41 2.57 1.05
CA LEU A 233 -24.28 2.86 0.15
C LEU A 233 -23.53 1.58 -0.26
N ARG A 234 -23.31 0.63 0.66
CA ARG A 234 -22.69 -0.67 0.34
C ARG A 234 -23.49 -1.46 -0.68
N ARG A 235 -24.81 -1.53 -0.52
CA ARG A 235 -25.71 -2.22 -1.48
C ARG A 235 -25.64 -1.56 -2.85
N LEU A 236 -25.72 -0.24 -2.91
CA LEU A 236 -25.67 0.53 -4.15
C LEU A 236 -24.33 0.36 -4.89
N LYS A 237 -23.20 0.36 -4.16
CA LYS A 237 -21.85 0.15 -4.74
C LYS A 237 -21.47 -1.32 -4.94
N SER A 238 -22.34 -2.27 -4.56
CA SER A 238 -22.01 -3.71 -4.51
C SER A 238 -20.67 -3.99 -3.79
N ARG A 239 -20.44 -3.32 -2.66
CA ARG A 239 -19.18 -3.34 -1.89
C ARG A 239 -19.44 -3.81 -0.46
N PRO A 240 -19.51 -5.13 -0.21
CA PRO A 240 -19.94 -5.66 1.09
C PRO A 240 -18.90 -5.46 2.20
N MET A 241 -17.62 -5.78 1.96
CA MET A 241 -16.61 -5.82 3.02
C MET A 241 -15.55 -4.71 2.93
N LYS A 242 -15.11 -4.33 1.72
CA LYS A 242 -14.01 -3.38 1.54
C LYS A 242 -14.25 -2.09 2.35
N PRO A 243 -13.34 -1.68 3.26
CA PRO A 243 -13.55 -0.55 4.17
C PRO A 243 -13.86 0.76 3.44
N PHE A 244 -14.73 1.59 4.00
CA PHE A 244 -14.91 2.96 3.53
C PHE A 244 -13.95 3.91 4.23
N ALA A 245 -13.44 4.89 3.48
CA ALA A 245 -12.73 6.02 4.07
C ALA A 245 -13.74 6.98 4.72
N VAL A 246 -13.37 7.52 5.87
CA VAL A 246 -14.17 8.46 6.66
C VAL A 246 -13.42 9.77 6.79
N MET A 247 -14.07 10.85 6.43
CA MET A 247 -13.61 12.20 6.72
C MET A 247 -14.13 12.62 8.10
N ALA A 248 -13.22 12.86 9.03
CA ALA A 248 -13.55 13.49 10.30
C ALA A 248 -13.59 15.02 10.13
N ARG A 249 -14.43 15.72 10.88
CA ARG A 249 -14.52 17.19 10.82
C ARG A 249 -13.19 17.90 11.10
N ASP A 250 -12.47 17.43 12.10
CA ASP A 250 -11.24 18.02 12.63
C ASP A 250 -10.40 16.96 13.36
N GLU A 251 -9.19 17.33 13.78
CA GLU A 251 -8.27 16.43 14.50
C GLU A 251 -8.84 15.89 15.83
N THR A 252 -9.73 16.64 16.49
CA THR A 252 -10.32 16.21 17.77
C THR A 252 -11.30 15.07 17.57
N VAL A 253 -12.10 15.13 16.49
CA VAL A 253 -13.00 14.05 16.09
C VAL A 253 -12.19 12.83 15.63
N ALA A 254 -11.10 13.02 14.87
CA ALA A 254 -10.25 11.91 14.46
C ALA A 254 -9.67 11.14 15.68
N ALA A 255 -9.16 11.85 16.68
CA ALA A 255 -8.61 11.26 17.91
C ALA A 255 -9.69 10.64 18.84
N ARG A 256 -10.96 11.06 18.68
CA ARG A 256 -12.11 10.45 19.35
C ARG A 256 -12.43 9.07 18.78
N GLU A 257 -12.33 8.88 17.47
CA GLU A 257 -12.69 7.61 16.81
C GLU A 257 -11.53 6.61 16.74
N CYS A 258 -10.29 7.11 16.68
CA CYS A 258 -9.11 6.27 16.43
C CYS A 258 -7.97 6.53 17.44
N GLU A 259 -7.07 5.56 17.54
CA GLU A 259 -5.77 5.73 18.19
C GLU A 259 -4.79 6.35 17.20
N ILE A 260 -4.21 7.50 17.57
CA ILE A 260 -3.36 8.31 16.69
C ILE A 260 -2.11 8.73 17.44
N THR A 261 -0.95 8.41 16.87
CA THR A 261 0.36 8.87 17.35
C THR A 261 0.65 10.31 16.90
N ALA A 262 1.67 10.95 17.49
CA ALA A 262 2.05 12.32 17.13
C ALA A 262 2.47 12.43 15.64
N ALA A 263 3.29 11.50 15.14
CA ALA A 263 3.73 11.47 13.74
C ALA A 263 2.55 11.29 12.76
N GLN A 264 1.59 10.43 13.09
CA GLN A 264 0.36 10.25 12.31
C GLN A 264 -0.48 11.52 12.28
N MET A 265 -0.60 12.22 13.42
CA MET A 265 -1.37 13.46 13.51
C MET A 265 -0.74 14.59 12.67
N GLU A 266 0.59 14.67 12.63
CA GLU A 266 1.32 15.63 11.79
C GLU A 266 0.99 15.46 10.30
N ILE A 267 0.98 14.22 9.81
CA ILE A 267 0.62 13.94 8.40
C ILE A 267 -0.86 14.16 8.13
N LEU A 268 -1.73 13.81 9.08
CA LEU A 268 -3.19 13.97 8.95
C LEU A 268 -3.61 15.45 8.87
N THR A 269 -2.97 16.30 9.68
CA THR A 269 -3.20 17.76 9.72
C THR A 269 -2.35 18.52 8.70
N GLY A 270 -1.29 17.88 8.21
CA GLY A 270 -0.36 18.40 7.22
C GLY A 270 -1.02 18.74 5.88
N HIS A 271 -0.21 19.17 4.93
CA HIS A 271 -0.73 19.76 3.70
C HIS A 271 -1.17 18.71 2.65
N GLN A 272 -0.67 17.48 2.76
CA GLN A 272 -1.02 16.34 1.91
C GLN A 272 -2.39 15.77 2.28
N LYS A 273 -2.76 15.73 3.57
CA LYS A 273 -4.00 15.16 4.12
C LYS A 273 -4.42 13.83 3.46
N PRO A 274 -3.58 12.77 3.47
CA PRO A 274 -3.96 11.47 2.93
C PRO A 274 -5.07 10.82 3.78
N ILE A 275 -5.62 9.71 3.28
CA ILE A 275 -6.38 8.75 4.11
C ILE A 275 -5.36 7.92 4.89
N LEU A 276 -5.36 8.02 6.22
CA LEU A 276 -4.53 7.21 7.10
C LEU A 276 -5.29 6.00 7.61
N LEU A 277 -4.71 4.81 7.50
CA LEU A 277 -5.22 3.59 8.12
C LEU A 277 -4.87 3.62 9.62
N LEU A 278 -5.87 3.81 10.46
CA LEU A 278 -5.68 3.99 11.91
C LEU A 278 -6.45 2.91 12.68
N PRO A 279 -5.91 2.39 13.80
CA PRO A 279 -6.66 1.52 14.70
C PRO A 279 -7.89 2.24 15.24
N LYS A 280 -9.05 1.60 15.13
CA LYS A 280 -10.28 2.09 15.76
C LYS A 280 -10.14 1.96 17.28
N ARG A 281 -10.68 2.94 18.01
CA ARG A 281 -10.94 2.72 19.44
C ARG A 281 -11.98 1.62 19.63
N HIS A 282 -12.03 1.04 20.83
CA HIS A 282 -13.00 0.00 21.17
C HIS A 282 -14.43 0.41 20.79
N SER A 283 -15.26 -0.59 20.43
CA SER A 283 -16.64 -0.40 19.95
C SER A 283 -17.49 0.53 20.81
N ASP A 284 -17.24 0.54 22.12
CA ASP A 284 -17.99 1.30 23.11
C ASP A 284 -17.57 2.78 23.15
N GLN A 285 -16.50 3.14 22.44
CA GLN A 285 -15.90 4.47 22.37
C GLN A 285 -16.01 5.12 20.99
N THR A 286 -16.17 4.32 19.92
CA THR A 286 -16.37 4.82 18.54
C THR A 286 -17.85 5.06 18.26
N GLN A 287 -18.14 6.13 17.52
CA GLN A 287 -19.47 6.45 17.00
C GLN A 287 -19.66 5.99 15.54
N LEU A 288 -18.59 5.51 14.90
CA LEU A 288 -18.66 4.99 13.53
C LEU A 288 -19.56 3.75 13.44
N ALA A 289 -20.37 3.70 12.38
CA ALA A 289 -21.18 2.54 12.04
C ALA A 289 -20.30 1.29 11.87
N ALA A 290 -20.76 0.14 12.38
CA ALA A 290 -19.99 -1.10 12.37
C ALA A 290 -19.69 -1.56 10.93
N THR A 291 -20.60 -1.25 9.99
CA THR A 291 -20.40 -1.55 8.58
C THR A 291 -19.43 -0.59 7.87
N ILE A 292 -18.80 0.40 8.50
CA ILE A 292 -17.74 1.20 7.84
C ILE A 292 -16.55 0.32 7.47
N ALA A 293 -16.12 -0.54 8.39
CA ALA A 293 -14.98 -1.44 8.23
C ALA A 293 -15.29 -2.76 8.96
N PRO A 294 -16.16 -3.62 8.38
CA PRO A 294 -16.59 -4.87 9.01
C PRO A 294 -15.40 -5.82 9.17
N ASP A 295 -15.29 -6.46 10.33
CA ASP A 295 -14.21 -7.39 10.72
C ASP A 295 -12.78 -6.84 10.57
N ASN A 296 -12.62 -5.52 10.46
CA ASN A 296 -11.33 -4.87 10.33
C ASN A 296 -11.08 -3.99 11.56
N PRO A 297 -9.98 -4.15 12.31
CA PRO A 297 -9.67 -3.31 13.46
C PRO A 297 -9.23 -1.90 13.07
N THR A 298 -8.86 -1.67 11.81
CA THR A 298 -8.46 -0.37 11.28
C THR A 298 -9.55 0.29 10.45
N VAL A 299 -9.50 1.62 10.36
CA VAL A 299 -10.36 2.43 9.48
C VAL A 299 -9.52 3.51 8.81
N GLY A 300 -9.85 3.83 7.55
CA GLY A 300 -9.22 4.93 6.83
C GLY A 300 -9.82 6.26 7.27
N ILE A 301 -9.06 7.10 7.98
CA ILE A 301 -9.46 8.46 8.37
C ILE A 301 -8.75 9.51 7.53
N MET A 302 -9.47 10.54 7.12
CA MET A 302 -8.92 11.73 6.47
C MET A 302 -9.52 13.00 7.08
N LEU A 303 -8.88 14.14 6.83
CA LEU A 303 -9.40 15.46 7.21
C LEU A 303 -9.82 16.27 5.96
N PRO A 304 -10.68 17.30 6.13
CA PRO A 304 -11.10 18.14 5.02
C PRO A 304 -9.89 18.86 4.44
N TYR A 305 -9.65 18.69 3.15
CA TYR A 305 -8.52 19.27 2.43
C TYR A 305 -8.94 20.38 1.46
N ALA A 306 -10.20 20.42 1.04
CA ALA A 306 -10.76 21.46 0.18
C ALA A 306 -11.77 22.34 0.96
N PRO A 307 -11.95 23.62 0.59
CA PRO A 307 -12.91 24.49 1.26
C PRO A 307 -14.34 23.94 1.20
N ILE A 308 -14.75 23.36 0.06
CA ILE A 308 -16.08 22.74 -0.06
C ILE A 308 -16.33 21.64 0.98
N GLN A 309 -15.31 20.86 1.34
CA GLN A 309 -15.42 19.80 2.36
C GLN A 309 -15.57 20.39 3.76
N LEU A 310 -14.86 21.48 4.07
CA LEU A 310 -15.06 22.23 5.33
C LEU A 310 -16.49 22.78 5.41
N LEU A 311 -17.02 23.28 4.29
CA LEU A 311 -18.38 23.82 4.21
C LEU A 311 -19.46 22.74 4.33
N LEU A 312 -19.16 21.48 4.00
CA LEU A 312 -20.07 20.37 4.30
C LEU A 312 -20.28 20.21 5.81
N PHE A 313 -19.25 20.39 6.63
CA PHE A 313 -19.38 20.29 8.09
C PHE A 313 -19.93 21.58 8.71
N GLN A 314 -19.40 22.74 8.33
CA GLN A 314 -19.73 24.03 8.93
C GLN A 314 -20.25 25.02 7.89
N TYR A 315 -21.47 25.53 8.12
CA TYR A 315 -22.11 26.52 7.26
C TYR A 315 -23.10 27.37 8.07
N ASP A 316 -23.52 28.52 7.55
CA ASP A 316 -24.44 29.45 8.24
C ASP A 316 -25.91 29.24 7.88
N ASP A 317 -26.33 27.98 7.83
CA ASP A 317 -27.71 27.56 7.51
C ASP A 317 -28.48 27.01 8.72
N GLY A 318 -27.85 26.93 9.89
CA GLY A 318 -28.44 26.37 11.11
C GLY A 318 -28.66 24.85 11.07
N ILE A 319 -28.10 24.14 10.07
CA ILE A 319 -28.19 22.68 9.96
C ILE A 319 -27.08 22.05 10.80
N TRP A 320 -27.48 21.17 11.72
CA TRP A 320 -26.52 20.31 12.43
C TRP A 320 -26.05 19.18 11.50
N MET A 321 -24.73 19.01 11.38
CA MET A 321 -24.12 17.98 10.56
C MET A 321 -23.40 16.95 11.43
N PRO A 322 -23.38 15.67 11.02
CA PRO A 322 -22.57 14.66 11.69
C PRO A 322 -21.07 15.00 11.61
N ASP A 323 -20.33 14.60 12.65
CA ASP A 323 -18.90 14.87 12.78
C ASP A 323 -18.03 14.01 11.84
N CYS A 324 -18.58 12.89 11.34
CA CYS A 324 -17.90 11.93 10.48
C CYS A 324 -18.72 11.65 9.23
N LEU A 325 -18.10 11.79 8.06
CA LEU A 325 -18.73 11.55 6.76
C LEU A 325 -17.96 10.46 6.01
N VAL A 326 -18.67 9.51 5.41
CA VAL A 326 -18.06 8.61 4.42
C VAL A 326 -17.57 9.45 3.26
N MET A 327 -16.37 9.15 2.75
CA MET A 327 -15.80 9.83 1.59
C MET A 327 -15.14 8.79 0.67
N THR A 328 -15.96 8.03 -0.05
CA THR A 328 -15.47 7.04 -1.03
C THR A 328 -15.46 7.62 -2.43
N SER A 329 -14.56 7.15 -3.29
CA SER A 329 -14.54 7.50 -4.71
C SER A 329 -15.92 7.36 -5.38
N GLY A 330 -16.30 8.37 -6.16
CA GLY A 330 -17.52 8.44 -6.96
C GLY A 330 -17.33 7.73 -8.29
N ASN A 331 -17.45 6.42 -8.27
CA ASN A 331 -17.34 5.54 -9.44
C ASN A 331 -18.13 4.25 -9.23
N VAL A 332 -18.49 3.62 -10.35
CA VAL A 332 -18.86 2.19 -10.39
C VAL A 332 -17.63 1.37 -10.00
N SER A 333 -17.82 0.26 -9.29
CA SER A 333 -16.70 -0.62 -8.89
C SER A 333 -15.84 -1.02 -10.10
N GLY A 334 -14.53 -0.84 -10.02
CA GLY A 334 -13.57 -1.12 -11.10
C GLY A 334 -13.33 0.03 -12.10
N ALA A 335 -14.21 1.03 -12.16
CA ALA A 335 -14.05 2.19 -13.04
C ALA A 335 -13.21 3.30 -12.39
N PRO A 336 -12.60 4.22 -13.18
CA PRO A 336 -11.89 5.36 -12.63
C PRO A 336 -12.86 6.36 -11.97
N ILE A 337 -12.33 7.24 -11.13
CA ILE A 337 -13.14 8.30 -10.52
C ILE A 337 -13.77 9.21 -11.58
N ALA A 338 -15.07 9.48 -11.44
CA ALA A 338 -15.75 10.46 -12.29
C ALA A 338 -15.14 11.84 -12.08
N ARG A 339 -14.94 12.62 -13.16
CA ARG A 339 -14.36 13.97 -13.08
C ARG A 339 -15.21 15.05 -13.75
N THR A 340 -16.05 14.68 -14.72
CA THR A 340 -16.95 15.58 -15.43
C THR A 340 -18.38 15.45 -14.92
N ASP A 341 -19.24 16.39 -15.30
CA ASP A 341 -20.65 16.37 -14.93
C ASP A 341 -21.39 15.29 -15.71
N GLU A 342 -20.95 15.02 -16.94
CA GLU A 342 -21.42 13.94 -17.80
C GLU A 342 -21.06 12.56 -17.22
N ASP A 343 -19.83 12.39 -16.72
CA ASP A 343 -19.42 11.19 -15.99
C ASP A 343 -20.32 11.01 -14.76
N ALA A 344 -20.58 12.09 -14.03
CA ALA A 344 -21.35 12.03 -12.80
C ALA A 344 -22.82 11.63 -13.06
N ALA A 345 -23.45 12.25 -14.06
CA ALA A 345 -24.82 11.95 -14.45
C ALA A 345 -24.98 10.50 -14.94
N SER A 346 -24.02 10.00 -15.73
CA SER A 346 -24.11 8.67 -16.34
C SER A 346 -23.70 7.54 -15.39
N GLN A 347 -22.72 7.76 -14.50
CA GLN A 347 -22.08 6.68 -13.75
C GLN A 347 -22.43 6.63 -12.25
N ILE A 348 -22.74 7.76 -11.61
CA ILE A 348 -22.92 7.82 -10.14
C ILE A 348 -24.28 8.34 -9.69
N ALA A 349 -25.11 8.89 -10.60
CA ALA A 349 -26.45 9.35 -10.26
C ALA A 349 -27.32 8.25 -9.63
N GLY A 350 -27.15 6.98 -10.05
CA GLY A 350 -27.84 5.84 -9.45
C GLY A 350 -27.42 5.48 -8.02
N PHE A 351 -26.33 6.07 -7.50
CA PHE A 351 -25.78 5.76 -6.17
C PHE A 351 -26.06 6.83 -5.11
N CYS A 352 -26.65 7.96 -5.47
CA CYS A 352 -26.85 9.10 -4.59
C CYS A 352 -28.21 9.78 -4.80
N ASP A 353 -28.63 10.55 -3.81
CA ASP A 353 -29.88 11.32 -3.81
C ASP A 353 -29.69 12.72 -4.41
N CYS A 354 -28.46 13.23 -4.46
CA CYS A 354 -28.11 14.49 -5.12
C CYS A 354 -26.63 14.54 -5.49
N ILE A 355 -26.28 15.40 -6.46
CA ILE A 355 -24.90 15.61 -6.92
C ILE A 355 -24.58 17.10 -6.80
N LEU A 356 -23.67 17.45 -5.89
CA LEU A 356 -23.07 18.78 -5.77
C LEU A 356 -21.87 18.88 -6.71
N SER A 357 -22.04 19.62 -7.80
CA SER A 357 -21.00 19.87 -8.80
C SER A 357 -20.52 21.32 -8.80
N ASN A 358 -19.54 21.61 -9.64
CA ASN A 358 -19.04 22.96 -9.92
C ASN A 358 -18.45 23.07 -11.34
N ASN A 359 -18.38 24.31 -11.83
CA ASN A 359 -17.91 24.63 -13.18
C ASN A 359 -16.38 24.77 -13.31
N ARG A 360 -15.58 24.40 -12.29
CA ARG A 360 -14.13 24.32 -12.44
C ARG A 360 -13.74 22.95 -13.00
N LYS A 361 -13.19 22.94 -14.21
CA LYS A 361 -12.77 21.71 -14.89
C LYS A 361 -11.59 21.04 -14.17
N ILE A 362 -11.69 19.72 -13.98
CA ILE A 362 -10.64 18.83 -13.48
C ILE A 362 -9.92 18.23 -14.69
N ARG A 363 -8.64 18.54 -14.87
CA ARG A 363 -7.84 18.13 -16.03
C ARG A 363 -7.33 16.70 -15.93
N VAL A 364 -6.77 16.36 -14.77
CA VAL A 364 -6.24 15.03 -14.46
C VAL A 364 -6.98 14.48 -13.25
N ARG A 365 -7.27 13.17 -13.29
CA ARG A 365 -7.88 12.47 -12.15
C ARG A 365 -6.86 12.35 -11.02
N ALA A 366 -7.31 12.55 -9.81
CA ALA A 366 -6.49 12.30 -8.63
C ALA A 366 -7.36 11.74 -7.51
N ASP A 367 -7.30 10.42 -7.35
CA ASP A 367 -7.83 9.74 -6.16
C ASP A 367 -7.10 10.21 -4.90
N ASP A 368 -7.74 10.05 -3.74
CA ASP A 368 -7.07 10.28 -2.47
C ASP A 368 -5.97 9.24 -2.24
N SER A 369 -4.80 9.71 -1.80
CA SER A 369 -3.71 8.84 -1.37
C SER A 369 -4.12 8.10 -0.09
N VAL A 370 -3.71 6.82 0.01
CA VAL A 370 -3.95 5.98 1.19
C VAL A 370 -2.61 5.55 1.74
N MET A 371 -2.45 5.68 3.05
CA MET A 371 -1.19 5.47 3.74
C MET A 371 -1.44 4.73 5.04
N ASP A 372 -0.57 3.77 5.32
CA ASP A 372 -0.42 3.11 6.61
C ASP A 372 0.84 3.65 7.29
N PHE A 373 1.11 3.17 8.51
CA PHE A 373 2.33 3.45 9.24
C PHE A 373 3.00 2.15 9.66
N TYR A 374 4.32 2.15 9.56
CA TYR A 374 5.15 1.04 9.95
C TYR A 374 6.44 1.56 10.59
N ASP A 375 6.72 1.07 11.81
CA ASP A 375 7.86 1.51 12.62
C ASP A 375 7.94 3.05 12.80
N GLY A 376 6.80 3.68 13.11
CA GLY A 376 6.69 5.12 13.28
C GLY A 376 6.73 5.95 11.98
N GLU A 377 7.03 5.33 10.84
CA GLU A 377 7.23 6.00 9.56
C GLU A 377 6.07 5.76 8.58
N PRO A 378 5.88 6.67 7.60
CA PRO A 378 4.90 6.51 6.53
C PRO A 378 5.14 5.26 5.68
N TYR A 379 4.06 4.54 5.38
CA TYR A 379 4.08 3.38 4.48
C TYR A 379 2.93 3.45 3.47
N MET A 380 3.24 3.71 2.21
CA MET A 380 2.27 4.05 1.19
C MET A 380 1.50 2.82 0.72
N ILE A 381 0.17 2.93 0.66
CA ILE A 381 -0.71 1.90 0.10
C ILE A 381 -1.20 2.32 -1.29
N ARG A 382 -1.44 3.60 -1.47
CA ARG A 382 -1.85 4.22 -2.73
C ARG A 382 -1.27 5.61 -2.84
N ARG A 383 -0.43 5.83 -3.85
CA ARG A 383 0.17 7.13 -4.18
C ARG A 383 -0.68 7.87 -5.22
N SER A 384 -1.22 9.04 -4.86
CA SER A 384 -2.04 9.86 -5.76
C SER A 384 -2.05 11.33 -5.29
N ARG A 385 -3.20 11.90 -4.91
CA ARG A 385 -3.32 13.31 -4.50
C ARG A 385 -2.36 13.67 -3.36
N GLY A 386 -1.72 14.82 -3.47
CA GLY A 386 -0.78 15.34 -2.47
C GLY A 386 0.66 14.83 -2.62
N TYR A 387 0.87 13.82 -3.48
CA TYR A 387 2.19 13.22 -3.75
C TYR A 387 2.49 13.21 -5.25
N ALA A 388 1.60 12.67 -6.09
CA ALA A 388 1.77 12.72 -7.53
C ALA A 388 1.61 14.17 -8.05
N PRO A 389 2.51 14.65 -8.95
CA PRO A 389 3.48 13.89 -9.74
C PRO A 389 4.93 14.11 -9.25
N LEU A 390 5.17 14.30 -7.95
CA LEU A 390 6.53 14.55 -7.45
C LEU A 390 7.48 13.45 -7.93
N PRO A 391 8.66 13.79 -8.48
CA PRO A 391 9.57 12.78 -8.99
C PRO A 391 10.40 12.14 -7.88
N TYR A 392 10.90 10.94 -8.16
CA TYR A 392 12.05 10.35 -7.49
C TYR A 392 13.31 10.67 -8.28
N LEU A 393 14.37 11.04 -7.59
CA LEU A 393 15.67 11.36 -8.18
C LEU A 393 16.65 10.24 -7.83
N MET A 394 17.28 9.68 -8.85
CA MET A 394 18.41 8.75 -8.67
C MET A 394 19.72 9.54 -8.56
N SER A 395 20.59 9.19 -7.62
CA SER A 395 21.95 9.75 -7.52
C SER A 395 22.84 9.28 -8.67
N LYS A 396 22.57 8.11 -9.24
CA LYS A 396 23.20 7.69 -10.49
C LYS A 396 22.74 8.64 -11.61
N GLU A 397 23.70 9.30 -12.25
CA GLU A 397 23.43 10.09 -13.45
C GLU A 397 22.88 9.18 -14.55
N MET A 398 21.72 9.53 -15.07
CA MET A 398 21.03 8.81 -16.14
C MET A 398 20.61 9.76 -17.25
N GLN A 399 20.59 9.27 -18.49
CA GLN A 399 20.19 10.06 -19.66
C GLN A 399 19.15 9.30 -20.50
N GLY A 400 18.14 10.02 -20.95
CA GLY A 400 17.10 9.50 -21.83
C GLY A 400 15.70 9.81 -21.35
N LYS A 401 14.70 9.40 -22.14
CA LYS A 401 13.28 9.58 -21.83
C LYS A 401 12.54 8.26 -21.98
N VAL A 402 11.85 7.82 -20.93
CA VAL A 402 11.12 6.53 -20.94
C VAL A 402 9.69 6.72 -20.47
N LEU A 403 8.78 5.90 -20.98
CA LEU A 403 7.41 5.77 -20.48
C LEU A 403 7.16 4.32 -20.07
N ALA A 404 6.90 4.08 -18.79
CA ALA A 404 6.53 2.77 -18.26
C ALA A 404 5.04 2.72 -17.95
N MET A 405 4.34 1.72 -18.48
CA MET A 405 2.87 1.64 -18.41
C MET A 405 2.32 0.97 -17.14
N GLY A 406 3.17 0.36 -16.30
CA GLY A 406 2.78 -0.27 -15.04
C GLY A 406 2.23 -1.69 -15.20
N GLY A 407 1.54 -2.16 -14.15
CA GLY A 407 0.82 -3.45 -14.11
C GLY A 407 -0.67 -3.34 -14.48
N GLU A 408 -1.43 -4.42 -14.33
CA GLU A 408 -2.88 -4.44 -14.62
C GLU A 408 -3.74 -3.93 -13.45
N LEU A 409 -3.37 -4.31 -12.23
CA LEU A 409 -4.08 -3.94 -11.01
C LEU A 409 -3.45 -2.70 -10.38
N LYS A 410 -4.25 -1.88 -9.71
CA LYS A 410 -3.78 -0.66 -9.01
C LYS A 410 -2.82 0.21 -9.85
N ASN A 411 -3.05 0.27 -11.16
CA ASN A 411 -2.11 0.77 -12.13
C ASN A 411 -1.65 2.21 -11.83
N THR A 412 -0.35 2.41 -11.99
CA THR A 412 0.31 3.71 -12.14
C THR A 412 1.31 3.57 -13.30
N PHE A 413 1.41 4.61 -14.12
CA PHE A 413 2.48 4.72 -15.11
C PHE A 413 3.59 5.60 -14.56
N CYS A 414 4.80 5.51 -15.12
CA CYS A 414 5.92 6.36 -14.74
C CYS A 414 6.61 6.91 -15.99
N ILE A 415 6.95 8.19 -15.95
CA ILE A 415 7.75 8.83 -17.00
C ILE A 415 9.14 9.08 -16.40
N GLY A 416 10.18 8.53 -17.00
CA GLY A 416 11.57 8.87 -16.65
C GLY A 416 12.11 9.92 -17.61
N VAL A 417 12.78 10.94 -17.07
CA VAL A 417 13.52 11.96 -17.82
C VAL A 417 14.86 12.14 -17.12
N ASN A 418 15.93 11.66 -17.74
CA ASN A 418 17.26 11.58 -17.14
C ASN A 418 17.19 10.84 -15.79
N SER A 419 17.73 11.40 -14.71
CA SER A 419 17.67 10.81 -13.36
C SER A 419 16.34 11.05 -12.62
N LEU A 420 15.34 11.69 -13.23
CA LEU A 420 14.05 12.00 -12.60
C LEU A 420 12.93 11.08 -13.10
N PHE A 421 12.26 10.41 -12.17
CA PHE A 421 11.17 9.48 -12.43
C PHE A 421 9.87 10.01 -11.85
N TYR A 422 8.83 10.19 -12.67
CA TYR A 422 7.55 10.81 -12.33
C TYR A 422 6.44 9.75 -12.31
N PRO A 423 6.16 9.07 -11.17
CA PRO A 423 5.01 8.19 -11.08
C PRO A 423 3.72 9.01 -11.10
N SER A 424 2.75 8.53 -11.87
CA SER A 424 1.44 9.15 -12.04
C SER A 424 0.57 9.05 -10.79
N SER A 425 -0.57 9.75 -10.81
CA SER A 425 -1.66 9.48 -9.88
C SER A 425 -2.21 8.07 -10.12
N TYR A 426 -2.73 7.44 -9.06
CA TYR A 426 -3.46 6.18 -9.15
C TYR A 426 -4.52 6.20 -10.25
N ILE A 427 -4.42 5.26 -11.21
CA ILE A 427 -5.37 5.11 -12.31
C ILE A 427 -6.47 4.11 -11.95
N GLY A 428 -6.09 2.95 -11.40
CA GLY A 428 -7.03 1.90 -11.00
C GLY A 428 -6.77 0.55 -11.66
N ASP A 429 -7.77 -0.32 -11.61
CA ASP A 429 -7.69 -1.65 -12.21
C ASP A 429 -8.11 -1.57 -13.67
N LEU A 430 -7.29 -2.07 -14.60
CA LEU A 430 -7.48 -1.89 -16.04
C LEU A 430 -8.50 -2.85 -16.69
N ALA A 431 -9.29 -3.56 -15.87
CA ALA A 431 -10.33 -4.48 -16.34
C ALA A 431 -11.53 -3.78 -17.02
N ASP A 432 -11.69 -2.46 -16.83
CA ASP A 432 -12.74 -1.65 -17.45
C ASP A 432 -12.15 -0.75 -18.54
N VAL A 433 -12.81 -0.69 -19.70
CA VAL A 433 -12.37 0.13 -20.85
C VAL A 433 -12.20 1.61 -20.47
N ARG A 434 -13.05 2.13 -19.58
CA ARG A 434 -12.95 3.52 -19.10
C ARG A 434 -11.66 3.76 -18.33
N THR A 435 -11.15 2.75 -17.62
CA THR A 435 -9.87 2.84 -16.91
C THR A 435 -8.70 2.83 -17.89
N ILE A 436 -8.78 2.05 -18.97
CA ILE A 436 -7.79 2.05 -20.06
C ILE A 436 -7.75 3.42 -20.74
N GLU A 437 -8.89 3.99 -21.10
CA GLU A 437 -8.97 5.35 -21.65
C GLU A 437 -8.39 6.39 -20.67
N ALA A 438 -8.65 6.24 -19.37
CA ALA A 438 -8.08 7.12 -18.35
C ALA A 438 -6.55 6.99 -18.23
N LEU A 439 -5.99 5.79 -18.41
CA LEU A 439 -4.55 5.55 -18.48
C LEU A 439 -3.96 6.29 -19.69
N GLU A 440 -4.49 6.04 -20.89
CA GLU A 440 -4.01 6.64 -22.13
C GLU A 440 -4.09 8.18 -22.08
N ASP A 441 -5.25 8.73 -21.71
CA ASP A 441 -5.46 10.18 -21.56
C ASP A 441 -4.44 10.81 -20.60
N SER A 442 -4.20 10.15 -19.46
CA SER A 442 -3.31 10.67 -18.42
C SER A 442 -1.84 10.56 -18.85
N ALA A 443 -1.46 9.48 -19.52
CA ALA A 443 -0.11 9.29 -20.04
C ALA A 443 0.21 10.29 -21.15
N HIS A 444 -0.70 10.53 -22.11
CA HIS A 444 -0.56 11.58 -23.12
C HIS A 444 -0.46 12.97 -22.51
N PHE A 445 -1.33 13.27 -21.54
CA PHE A 445 -1.30 14.56 -20.86
C PHE A 445 0.03 14.79 -20.12
N MET A 446 0.49 13.81 -19.34
CA MET A 446 1.71 13.94 -18.55
C MET A 446 2.99 13.97 -19.40
N THR A 447 3.07 13.16 -20.46
CA THR A 447 4.20 13.21 -21.41
C THR A 447 4.28 14.57 -22.11
N GLY A 448 3.13 15.12 -22.52
CA GLY A 448 3.04 16.48 -23.06
C GLY A 448 3.43 17.56 -22.05
N LEU A 449 2.98 17.43 -20.80
CA LEU A 449 3.26 18.40 -19.74
C LEU A 449 4.74 18.45 -19.34
N LEU A 450 5.41 17.29 -19.36
CA LEU A 450 6.84 17.15 -19.05
C LEU A 450 7.75 17.34 -20.28
N GLU A 451 7.19 17.64 -21.45
CA GLU A 451 7.93 17.71 -22.73
C GLU A 451 8.79 16.45 -22.98
N ALA A 452 8.27 15.30 -22.52
CA ALA A 452 8.94 14.02 -22.47
C ALA A 452 8.42 13.14 -23.62
N LYS A 453 9.09 13.23 -24.77
CA LYS A 453 8.91 12.25 -25.85
C LYS A 453 9.72 11.00 -25.51
N PRO A 454 9.07 9.85 -25.22
CA PRO A 454 9.80 8.64 -24.85
C PRO A 454 10.62 8.13 -26.04
N GLU A 455 11.78 7.55 -25.73
CA GLU A 455 12.69 6.85 -26.66
C GLU A 455 12.49 5.33 -26.60
N ILE A 456 11.92 4.84 -25.50
CA ILE A 456 11.50 3.46 -25.29
C ILE A 456 10.26 3.46 -24.38
N ILE A 457 9.40 2.45 -24.56
CA ILE A 457 8.24 2.22 -23.69
C ILE A 457 8.42 0.91 -22.95
N ALA A 458 8.21 0.91 -21.65
CA ALA A 458 8.27 -0.27 -20.81
C ALA A 458 6.87 -0.76 -20.43
N CYS A 459 6.68 -2.07 -20.37
CA CYS A 459 5.46 -2.69 -19.85
C CYS A 459 5.74 -4.03 -19.18
N ASP A 460 4.71 -4.61 -18.54
CA ASP A 460 4.82 -5.93 -17.95
C ASP A 460 5.02 -7.02 -19.03
N MET A 461 5.73 -8.10 -18.69
CA MET A 461 5.87 -9.26 -19.57
C MET A 461 4.54 -9.90 -19.97
N HIS A 462 3.50 -9.78 -19.14
CA HIS A 462 2.21 -10.40 -19.40
C HIS A 462 1.65 -9.97 -20.77
N PRO A 463 1.47 -10.90 -21.73
CA PRO A 463 1.15 -10.55 -23.11
C PRO A 463 -0.28 -10.03 -23.29
N ARG A 464 -1.17 -10.31 -22.34
CA ARG A 464 -2.61 -9.99 -22.43
C ARG A 464 -3.07 -8.90 -21.46
N TYR A 465 -2.16 -8.19 -20.79
CA TYR A 465 -2.56 -7.05 -19.96
C TYR A 465 -3.03 -5.89 -20.84
N ASN A 466 -4.01 -5.15 -20.36
CA ASN A 466 -4.49 -3.95 -21.01
C ASN A 466 -3.42 -2.85 -20.96
N ALA A 467 -2.58 -2.82 -19.91
CA ALA A 467 -1.39 -1.97 -19.85
C ALA A 467 -0.40 -2.27 -21.00
N THR A 468 -0.20 -3.55 -21.33
CA THR A 468 0.66 -3.99 -22.44
C THR A 468 0.08 -3.55 -23.78
N LEU A 469 -1.23 -3.68 -23.99
CA LEU A 469 -1.89 -3.21 -25.21
C LEU A 469 -1.79 -1.68 -25.37
N ALA A 470 -1.95 -0.94 -24.26
CA ALA A 470 -1.74 0.51 -24.26
C ALA A 470 -0.27 0.85 -24.58
N ALA A 471 0.70 0.12 -24.02
CA ALA A 471 2.12 0.28 -24.34
C ALA A 471 2.41 0.08 -25.83
N GLU A 472 1.84 -0.97 -26.44
CA GLU A 472 1.99 -1.23 -27.88
C GLU A 472 1.37 -0.12 -28.75
N LYS A 473 0.26 0.49 -28.32
CA LYS A 473 -0.36 1.63 -28.99
C LYS A 473 0.56 2.86 -28.95
N PHE A 474 1.08 3.18 -27.77
CA PHE A 474 2.04 4.29 -27.60
C PHE A 474 3.34 4.03 -28.39
N ALA A 475 3.86 2.80 -28.41
CA ALA A 475 5.06 2.45 -29.17
C ALA A 475 4.90 2.68 -30.67
N LYS A 476 3.72 2.36 -31.21
CA LYS A 476 3.37 2.65 -32.60
C LYS A 476 3.21 4.15 -32.86
N GLU A 477 2.61 4.89 -31.92
CA GLU A 477 2.39 6.33 -32.04
C GLU A 477 3.72 7.11 -32.05
N TYR A 478 4.63 6.79 -31.14
CA TYR A 478 5.94 7.44 -31.02
C TYR A 478 7.01 6.84 -31.94
N ASN A 479 6.71 5.69 -32.56
CA ASN A 479 7.65 4.91 -33.38
C ASN A 479 8.94 4.55 -32.60
N VAL A 480 8.76 3.93 -31.43
CA VAL A 480 9.84 3.55 -30.50
C VAL A 480 9.74 2.09 -30.09
N PRO A 481 10.84 1.44 -29.68
CA PRO A 481 10.82 0.08 -29.18
C PRO A 481 10.00 -0.06 -27.89
N ILE A 482 9.55 -1.30 -27.65
CA ILE A 482 8.88 -1.72 -26.42
C ILE A 482 9.79 -2.69 -25.67
N GLU A 483 9.97 -2.45 -24.38
CA GLU A 483 10.68 -3.35 -23.47
C GLU A 483 9.71 -3.98 -22.48
N ARG A 484 9.73 -5.30 -22.40
CA ARG A 484 8.88 -6.06 -21.49
C ARG A 484 9.70 -6.37 -20.24
N VAL A 485 9.21 -6.00 -19.06
CA VAL A 485 9.92 -6.18 -17.79
C VAL A 485 9.18 -7.17 -16.91
N GLN A 486 9.91 -8.11 -16.32
CA GLN A 486 9.29 -9.11 -15.44
C GLN A 486 8.70 -8.44 -14.19
N HIS A 487 7.48 -8.86 -13.83
CA HIS A 487 6.66 -8.24 -12.78
C HIS A 487 7.35 -8.13 -11.40
N HIS A 488 7.88 -9.23 -10.89
CA HIS A 488 8.49 -9.32 -9.55
C HIS A 488 9.84 -8.58 -9.49
N TYR A 489 10.57 -8.61 -10.60
CA TYR A 489 11.78 -7.83 -10.78
C TYR A 489 11.47 -6.33 -10.81
N ALA A 490 10.39 -5.89 -11.47
CA ALA A 490 9.93 -4.51 -11.41
C ALA A 490 9.53 -4.07 -9.99
N HIS A 491 8.92 -4.95 -9.19
CA HIS A 491 8.69 -4.70 -7.75
C HIS A 491 10.00 -4.40 -7.02
N ILE A 492 11.01 -5.26 -7.16
CA ILE A 492 12.33 -5.08 -6.54
C ILE A 492 13.01 -3.78 -7.00
N LEU A 493 13.00 -3.50 -8.30
CA LEU A 493 13.58 -2.27 -8.84
C LEU A 493 12.87 -1.02 -8.35
N SER A 494 11.55 -1.07 -8.11
CA SER A 494 10.84 0.07 -7.53
C SER A 494 11.26 0.35 -6.08
N CYS A 495 11.59 -0.69 -5.30
CA CYS A 495 12.15 -0.56 -3.96
C CYS A 495 13.57 0.02 -3.99
N MET A 496 14.40 -0.48 -4.91
CA MET A 496 15.75 0.06 -5.16
C MET A 496 15.72 1.53 -5.58
N ALA A 497 14.81 1.91 -6.49
CA ALA A 497 14.63 3.28 -6.94
C ALA A 497 14.24 4.23 -5.82
N GLU A 498 13.31 3.82 -4.95
CA GLU A 498 12.88 4.61 -3.81
C GLU A 498 13.99 4.82 -2.78
N ASN A 499 14.84 3.81 -2.58
CA ASN A 499 15.96 3.87 -1.65
C ASN A 499 17.26 4.41 -2.27
N ASP A 500 17.20 4.89 -3.52
CA ASP A 500 18.36 5.36 -4.30
C ASP A 500 19.53 4.35 -4.27
N TYR A 501 19.21 3.07 -4.41
CA TYR A 501 20.15 1.96 -4.31
C TYR A 501 20.36 1.32 -5.68
N THR A 502 21.62 1.17 -6.09
CA THR A 502 21.95 0.68 -7.44
C THR A 502 22.81 -0.60 -7.45
N ASP A 503 23.37 -0.96 -6.30
CA ASP A 503 24.16 -2.19 -6.15
C ASP A 503 23.26 -3.44 -6.19
N PRO A 504 23.83 -4.63 -6.44
CA PRO A 504 23.08 -5.88 -6.41
C PRO A 504 22.39 -6.14 -5.06
N VAL A 505 21.19 -6.72 -5.12
CA VAL A 505 20.37 -7.08 -3.96
C VAL A 505 19.82 -8.50 -4.09
N ILE A 506 19.49 -9.11 -2.95
CA ILE A 506 18.62 -10.27 -2.87
C ILE A 506 17.19 -9.74 -2.75
N GLY A 507 16.47 -9.70 -3.86
CA GLY A 507 15.10 -9.23 -3.92
C GLY A 507 14.11 -10.32 -3.51
N ILE A 508 13.27 -10.03 -2.52
CA ILE A 508 12.20 -10.93 -2.07
C ILE A 508 10.88 -10.30 -2.49
N SER A 509 10.24 -10.93 -3.48
CA SER A 509 8.99 -10.44 -4.07
C SER A 509 7.84 -11.38 -3.74
N LEU A 510 7.00 -10.96 -2.78
CA LEU A 510 5.82 -11.72 -2.33
C LEU A 510 4.55 -10.99 -2.78
N ASP A 511 3.80 -11.59 -3.69
CA ASP A 511 2.65 -10.97 -4.33
C ASP A 511 1.49 -11.97 -4.60
N GLY A 512 0.36 -11.46 -5.08
CA GLY A 512 -0.80 -12.25 -5.51
C GLY A 512 -0.59 -12.97 -6.83
N THR A 513 -0.24 -12.27 -7.90
CA THR A 513 -0.12 -12.87 -9.24
C THR A 513 0.75 -12.01 -10.13
N GLY A 514 1.89 -12.52 -10.58
CA GLY A 514 2.64 -11.93 -11.68
C GLY A 514 3.02 -12.98 -12.73
N TYR A 515 3.17 -12.54 -13.98
CA TYR A 515 3.54 -13.42 -15.08
C TYR A 515 4.99 -13.89 -14.92
N GLY A 516 5.18 -15.22 -14.85
CA GLY A 516 6.48 -15.85 -14.81
C GLY A 516 7.15 -15.86 -16.18
N THR A 517 8.47 -15.99 -16.21
CA THR A 517 9.23 -16.17 -17.47
C THR A 517 9.05 -17.56 -18.08
N ASP A 518 8.41 -18.47 -17.36
CA ASP A 518 8.17 -19.88 -17.68
C ASP A 518 6.68 -20.19 -17.93
N ASP A 519 5.89 -19.17 -18.28
CA ASP A 519 4.44 -19.23 -18.49
C ASP A 519 3.64 -19.73 -17.25
N THR A 520 4.25 -19.66 -16.07
CA THR A 520 3.60 -19.95 -14.77
C THR A 520 3.24 -18.67 -14.03
N ILE A 521 2.48 -18.79 -12.94
CA ILE A 521 2.12 -17.65 -12.09
C ILE A 521 3.11 -17.55 -10.94
N TRP A 522 3.92 -16.50 -10.93
CA TRP A 522 4.82 -16.17 -9.82
C TRP A 522 4.09 -15.33 -8.75
N GLY A 523 4.70 -15.25 -7.58
CA GLY A 523 4.19 -14.45 -6.45
C GLY A 523 4.83 -14.76 -5.11
N GLY A 524 5.90 -15.55 -5.08
CA GLY A 524 6.57 -15.96 -3.86
C GLY A 524 8.02 -16.25 -4.14
N GLU A 525 8.74 -15.25 -4.64
CA GLU A 525 10.04 -15.40 -5.29
C GLU A 525 11.16 -14.75 -4.48
N VAL A 526 12.34 -15.38 -4.51
CA VAL A 526 13.61 -14.78 -4.13
C VAL A 526 14.48 -14.70 -5.38
N LEU A 527 14.93 -13.50 -5.70
CA LEU A 527 15.69 -13.17 -6.90
C LEU A 527 17.03 -12.55 -6.50
N ALA A 528 18.13 -12.97 -7.12
CA ALA A 528 19.35 -12.17 -7.15
C ALA A 528 19.18 -11.14 -8.27
N SER A 529 19.19 -9.85 -7.94
CA SER A 529 18.79 -8.77 -8.84
C SER A 529 19.80 -7.63 -8.84
N ASN A 530 19.98 -6.99 -9.99
CA ASN A 530 20.67 -5.71 -10.16
C ASN A 530 19.86 -4.84 -11.14
N LEU A 531 20.39 -3.73 -11.66
CA LEU A 531 19.64 -2.89 -12.63
C LEU A 531 19.52 -3.50 -14.05
N THR A 532 20.31 -4.54 -14.35
CA THR A 532 20.46 -5.13 -15.68
C THR A 532 19.65 -6.41 -15.88
N GLY A 533 19.31 -7.09 -14.79
CA GLY A 533 18.57 -8.34 -14.84
C GLY A 533 18.45 -9.02 -13.49
N PHE A 534 17.97 -10.26 -13.53
CA PHE A 534 17.77 -11.07 -12.33
C PHE A 534 17.97 -12.56 -12.60
N ARG A 535 18.23 -13.29 -11.52
CA ARG A 535 18.27 -14.75 -11.48
C ARG A 535 17.32 -15.23 -10.38
N ARG A 536 16.45 -16.19 -10.69
CA ARG A 536 15.52 -16.78 -9.70
C ARG A 536 16.29 -17.79 -8.83
N THR A 537 16.35 -17.55 -7.52
CA THR A 537 17.22 -18.30 -6.59
C THR A 537 16.41 -19.21 -5.68
N ALA A 538 15.23 -18.76 -5.24
CA ALA A 538 14.28 -19.59 -4.52
C ALA A 538 12.84 -19.19 -4.83
N SER A 539 11.90 -20.10 -4.53
CA SER A 539 10.47 -19.80 -4.62
C SER A 539 9.66 -20.61 -3.61
N ILE A 540 8.40 -20.22 -3.42
CA ILE A 540 7.36 -21.07 -2.80
C ILE A 540 7.31 -22.39 -3.57
N THR A 541 7.02 -23.50 -2.88
CA THR A 541 6.83 -24.78 -3.57
C THR A 541 5.63 -24.67 -4.51
N PRO A 542 5.80 -24.97 -5.81
CA PRO A 542 4.72 -24.80 -6.78
C PRO A 542 3.48 -25.66 -6.47
N PHE A 543 2.31 -25.08 -6.66
CA PHE A 543 1.01 -25.75 -6.53
C PHE A 543 0.10 -25.42 -7.72
N TRP A 544 -0.94 -26.22 -7.92
CA TRP A 544 -1.90 -25.99 -9.00
C TRP A 544 -2.97 -24.98 -8.58
N GLN A 545 -3.18 -23.92 -9.36
CA GLN A 545 -4.34 -23.05 -9.25
C GLN A 545 -5.45 -23.55 -10.16
N ILE A 546 -6.45 -24.20 -9.57
CA ILE A 546 -7.60 -24.77 -10.31
C ILE A 546 -8.75 -23.78 -10.36
N GLY A 547 -9.31 -23.56 -11.55
CA GLY A 547 -10.48 -22.70 -11.76
C GLY A 547 -10.17 -21.31 -12.35
N GLY A 548 -8.97 -21.10 -12.90
CA GLY A 548 -8.57 -19.83 -13.52
C GLY A 548 -8.70 -18.64 -12.55
N ASP A 549 -9.15 -17.49 -13.05
CA ASP A 549 -9.27 -16.24 -12.26
C ASP A 549 -10.20 -16.36 -11.05
N LEU A 550 -11.18 -17.27 -11.08
CA LEU A 550 -12.06 -17.51 -9.93
C LEU A 550 -11.27 -17.99 -8.71
N SER A 551 -10.17 -18.71 -8.91
CA SER A 551 -9.32 -19.21 -7.83
C SER A 551 -8.66 -18.10 -7.01
N SER A 552 -8.49 -16.90 -7.58
CA SER A 552 -8.01 -15.71 -6.86
C SER A 552 -9.05 -15.10 -5.93
N LYS A 553 -10.35 -15.36 -6.18
CA LYS A 553 -11.46 -14.92 -5.35
C LYS A 553 -11.92 -16.02 -4.39
N GLU A 554 -11.85 -17.26 -4.81
CA GLU A 554 -12.31 -18.44 -4.08
C GLU A 554 -11.13 -19.22 -3.50
N GLY A 555 -10.54 -18.71 -2.42
CA GLY A 555 -9.38 -19.29 -1.75
C GLY A 555 -9.55 -20.76 -1.33
N TRP A 556 -10.78 -21.18 -1.06
CA TRP A 556 -11.09 -22.60 -0.79
C TRP A 556 -10.68 -23.54 -1.94
N ARG A 557 -10.69 -23.08 -3.20
CA ARG A 557 -10.22 -23.89 -4.35
C ARG A 557 -8.72 -24.15 -4.27
N ILE A 558 -7.96 -23.13 -3.89
CA ILE A 558 -6.51 -23.25 -3.71
C ILE A 558 -6.21 -24.21 -2.55
N ALA A 559 -6.93 -24.07 -1.43
CA ALA A 559 -6.82 -25.00 -0.30
C ALA A 559 -7.08 -26.46 -0.72
N VAL A 560 -8.17 -26.72 -1.44
CA VAL A 560 -8.48 -28.06 -1.98
C VAL A 560 -7.35 -28.56 -2.89
N SER A 561 -6.87 -27.73 -3.82
CA SER A 561 -5.80 -28.10 -4.75
C SER A 561 -4.50 -28.46 -4.03
N MET A 562 -4.10 -27.67 -3.02
CA MET A 562 -2.92 -27.94 -2.22
C MET A 562 -3.07 -29.24 -1.42
N LEU A 563 -4.23 -29.49 -0.80
CA LEU A 563 -4.50 -30.72 -0.06
C LEU A 563 -4.49 -31.96 -0.97
N LEU A 564 -5.00 -31.86 -2.20
CA LEU A 564 -4.91 -32.93 -3.19
C LEU A 564 -3.45 -33.20 -3.62
N GLY A 565 -2.64 -32.15 -3.79
CA GLY A 565 -1.23 -32.30 -4.12
C GLY A 565 -0.38 -32.98 -3.04
N LEU A 566 -0.78 -32.86 -1.77
CA LEU A 566 -0.12 -33.58 -0.67
C LEU A 566 -0.37 -35.10 -0.72
N GLU A 567 -1.43 -35.56 -1.39
CA GLU A 567 -1.75 -36.99 -1.55
C GLU A 567 -0.86 -37.64 -2.63
N GLU A 568 -0.54 -36.94 -3.72
CA GLU A 568 0.34 -37.44 -4.79
C GLU A 568 1.78 -37.68 -4.32
N GLN A 569 2.20 -37.04 -3.22
CA GLN A 569 3.54 -37.20 -2.65
C GLN A 569 3.64 -38.42 -1.70
N LYS A 570 2.56 -39.17 -1.47
CA LYS A 570 2.57 -40.38 -0.64
C LYS A 570 2.99 -41.62 -1.45
N PRO A 571 3.70 -42.59 -0.83
CA PRO A 571 3.89 -43.91 -1.41
C PRO A 571 2.54 -44.58 -1.73
N ALA A 572 2.47 -45.34 -2.83
CA ALA A 572 1.26 -45.99 -3.35
C ALA A 572 0.55 -46.94 -2.37
N ASP A 573 1.17 -47.22 -1.22
CA ASP A 573 0.78 -48.22 -0.23
C ASP A 573 0.03 -47.60 0.96
N ALA A 574 -0.02 -46.26 1.06
CA ALA A 574 -0.78 -45.53 2.06
C ALA A 574 -2.21 -45.28 1.56
N GLY A 575 -3.21 -45.91 2.20
CA GLY A 575 -4.60 -45.96 1.74
C GLY A 575 -5.22 -44.65 1.24
N ASN A 576 -6.09 -44.78 0.22
CA ASN A 576 -6.73 -43.73 -0.59
C ASN A 576 -7.69 -42.75 0.14
N GLY A 577 -7.56 -42.58 1.46
CA GLY A 577 -8.52 -41.83 2.27
C GLY A 577 -7.87 -40.74 3.12
N THR A 578 -7.20 -39.73 2.54
CA THR A 578 -6.68 -38.62 3.38
C THR A 578 -7.06 -37.23 2.91
N ALA A 579 -6.88 -36.86 1.64
CA ALA A 579 -7.20 -35.49 1.20
C ALA A 579 -8.71 -35.21 1.20
N MET A 580 -9.51 -36.16 0.71
CA MET A 580 -10.98 -36.03 0.65
C MET A 580 -11.60 -35.91 2.05
N GLU A 581 -11.08 -36.65 3.02
CA GLU A 581 -11.53 -36.60 4.41
C GLU A 581 -11.18 -35.27 5.06
N MET A 582 -9.94 -34.78 4.84
CA MET A 582 -9.51 -33.46 5.30
C MET A 582 -10.39 -32.35 4.72
N ILE A 583 -10.66 -32.38 3.41
CA ILE A 583 -11.50 -31.39 2.72
C ILE A 583 -12.92 -31.37 3.34
N ARG A 584 -13.48 -32.55 3.59
CA ARG A 584 -14.80 -32.71 4.21
C ARG A 584 -14.82 -32.19 5.65
N ALA A 585 -13.83 -32.57 6.45
CA ALA A 585 -13.74 -32.21 7.86
C ALA A 585 -13.47 -30.71 8.08
N LEU A 586 -12.67 -30.08 7.21
CA LEU A 586 -12.48 -28.63 7.17
C LEU A 586 -13.69 -27.89 6.56
N GLY A 587 -14.61 -28.63 5.94
CA GLY A 587 -15.83 -28.14 5.32
C GLY A 587 -15.59 -27.22 4.13
N LEU A 588 -14.47 -27.34 3.41
CA LEU A 588 -14.07 -26.39 2.35
C LEU A 588 -15.08 -26.32 1.20
N CYS A 589 -15.63 -27.46 0.79
CA CYS A 589 -16.69 -27.57 -0.21
C CYS A 589 -17.50 -28.87 -0.03
N ASP A 590 -18.63 -28.98 -0.73
CA ASP A 590 -19.44 -30.20 -0.73
C ASP A 590 -18.76 -31.37 -1.49
N GLU A 591 -19.27 -32.58 -1.31
CA GLU A 591 -18.68 -33.79 -1.89
C GLU A 591 -18.68 -33.81 -3.43
N GLN A 592 -19.73 -33.27 -4.07
CA GLN A 592 -19.83 -33.20 -5.53
C GLN A 592 -18.79 -32.22 -6.08
N THR A 593 -18.72 -31.02 -5.48
CA THR A 593 -17.73 -30.00 -5.82
C THR A 593 -16.31 -30.52 -5.62
N THR A 594 -16.05 -31.28 -4.55
CA THR A 594 -14.75 -31.89 -4.30
C THR A 594 -14.36 -32.88 -5.40
N LYS A 595 -15.29 -33.75 -5.83
CA LYS A 595 -15.05 -34.69 -6.95
C LYS A 595 -14.73 -33.95 -8.24
N VAL A 596 -15.43 -32.84 -8.52
CA VAL A 596 -15.14 -31.99 -9.69
C VAL A 596 -13.75 -31.36 -9.58
N GLN A 597 -13.38 -30.80 -8.41
CA GLN A 597 -12.04 -30.24 -8.20
C GLN A 597 -10.96 -31.31 -8.37
N ARG A 598 -11.19 -32.54 -7.90
CA ARG A 598 -10.27 -33.67 -8.11
C ARG A 598 -10.07 -33.99 -9.59
N VAL A 599 -11.15 -34.10 -10.36
CA VAL A 599 -11.05 -34.33 -11.81
C VAL A 599 -10.30 -33.18 -12.51
N MET A 600 -10.56 -31.92 -12.12
CA MET A 600 -9.82 -30.77 -12.65
C MET A 600 -8.34 -30.83 -12.30
N TYR A 601 -8.01 -31.23 -11.06
CA TYR A 601 -6.65 -31.38 -10.58
C TYR A 601 -5.91 -32.52 -11.31
N ASP A 602 -6.51 -33.71 -11.42
CA ASP A 602 -5.87 -34.88 -12.03
C ASP A 602 -5.63 -34.66 -13.54
N LYS A 603 -6.62 -34.06 -14.23
CA LYS A 603 -6.56 -33.79 -15.67
C LYS A 603 -5.95 -32.43 -16.03
N LYS A 604 -5.55 -31.64 -15.05
CA LYS A 604 -5.04 -30.27 -15.20
C LYS A 604 -5.96 -29.36 -16.05
N LEU A 605 -7.28 -29.49 -15.85
CA LEU A 605 -8.29 -28.69 -16.57
C LEU A 605 -8.44 -27.31 -15.92
N ASN A 606 -8.24 -26.24 -16.71
CA ASN A 606 -8.21 -24.86 -16.20
C ASN A 606 -7.31 -24.72 -14.97
N ALA A 607 -6.16 -25.40 -15.01
CA ALA A 607 -5.18 -25.45 -13.94
C ALA A 607 -3.87 -24.82 -14.43
N VAL A 608 -3.34 -23.87 -13.66
CA VAL A 608 -2.05 -23.24 -13.95
C VAL A 608 -1.15 -23.43 -12.73
N GLN A 609 0.12 -23.77 -12.96
CA GLN A 609 1.08 -23.91 -11.88
C GLN A 609 1.42 -22.52 -11.31
N SER A 610 1.52 -22.43 -9.98
CA SER A 610 1.80 -21.17 -9.32
C SER A 610 2.71 -21.31 -8.10
N THR A 611 3.46 -20.25 -7.85
CA THR A 611 4.28 -20.03 -6.64
C THR A 611 3.79 -18.82 -5.85
N SER A 612 2.51 -18.45 -5.99
CA SER A 612 1.94 -17.25 -5.38
C SER A 612 1.85 -17.30 -3.85
N ALA A 613 2.44 -16.31 -3.18
CA ALA A 613 2.27 -16.11 -1.74
C ALA A 613 0.83 -15.66 -1.44
N GLY A 614 0.25 -14.73 -2.20
CA GLY A 614 -1.12 -14.27 -1.95
C GLY A 614 -2.15 -15.40 -1.98
N ARG A 615 -1.98 -16.39 -2.87
CA ARG A 615 -2.85 -17.56 -2.96
C ARG A 615 -2.59 -18.58 -1.85
N LEU A 616 -1.35 -18.66 -1.36
CA LEU A 616 -1.03 -19.40 -0.13
C LEU A 616 -1.75 -18.80 1.08
N PHE A 617 -1.78 -17.48 1.21
CA PHE A 617 -2.59 -16.78 2.22
C PHE A 617 -4.09 -17.11 2.09
N ASP A 618 -4.65 -17.06 0.87
CA ASP A 618 -6.06 -17.38 0.61
C ASP A 618 -6.39 -18.84 1.00
N ALA A 619 -5.48 -19.78 0.72
CA ALA A 619 -5.65 -21.19 1.07
C ALA A 619 -5.64 -21.42 2.58
N VAL A 620 -4.65 -20.84 3.29
CA VAL A 620 -4.53 -20.97 4.74
C VAL A 620 -5.72 -20.32 5.44
N ALA A 621 -6.17 -19.14 4.98
CA ALA A 621 -7.37 -18.50 5.51
C ALA A 621 -8.63 -19.36 5.32
N ALA A 622 -8.74 -20.10 4.21
CA ALA A 622 -9.84 -21.02 3.99
C ALA A 622 -9.76 -22.28 4.88
N ILE A 623 -8.55 -22.86 5.04
CA ILE A 623 -8.28 -24.01 5.92
C ILE A 623 -8.65 -23.68 7.38
N LEU A 624 -8.26 -22.50 7.85
CA LEU A 624 -8.57 -22.05 9.21
C LEU A 624 -10.04 -21.62 9.40
N GLY A 625 -10.85 -21.62 8.34
CA GLY A 625 -12.26 -21.23 8.40
C GLY A 625 -12.49 -19.72 8.54
N ILE A 626 -11.45 -18.90 8.32
CA ILE A 626 -11.50 -17.44 8.47
C ILE A 626 -12.18 -16.79 7.27
N ARG A 627 -11.71 -17.12 6.05
CA ARG A 627 -12.27 -16.58 4.81
C ARG A 627 -12.11 -17.59 3.69
N ARG A 628 -13.24 -18.04 3.13
CA ARG A 628 -13.26 -19.00 2.01
C ARG A 628 -13.29 -18.32 0.65
N ALA A 629 -13.92 -17.17 0.57
CA ALA A 629 -14.03 -16.36 -0.63
C ALA A 629 -13.86 -14.87 -0.30
N SER A 630 -13.12 -14.17 -1.14
CA SER A 630 -12.78 -12.76 -1.05
C SER A 630 -13.68 -11.95 -1.97
N THR A 631 -14.18 -10.83 -1.46
CA THR A 631 -15.01 -9.84 -2.17
C THR A 631 -14.17 -8.70 -2.76
N PHE A 632 -12.94 -8.54 -2.26
CA PHE A 632 -11.93 -7.65 -2.80
C PHE A 632 -10.54 -8.25 -2.60
N GLU A 633 -9.57 -7.71 -3.34
CA GLU A 633 -8.19 -8.19 -3.30
C GLU A 633 -7.54 -8.02 -1.92
N GLY A 634 -6.85 -9.06 -1.44
CA GLY A 634 -6.17 -9.06 -0.14
C GLY A 634 -7.11 -9.22 1.07
N GLU A 635 -8.40 -9.47 0.89
CA GLU A 635 -9.35 -9.62 2.00
C GLU A 635 -8.96 -10.76 2.96
N ALA A 636 -8.66 -11.95 2.43
CA ALA A 636 -8.28 -13.10 3.25
C ALA A 636 -6.92 -12.89 3.94
N SER A 637 -5.93 -12.32 3.24
CA SER A 637 -4.62 -11.98 3.82
C SER A 637 -4.74 -10.99 4.98
N ASN A 638 -5.54 -9.93 4.82
CA ASN A 638 -5.81 -8.98 5.91
C ASN A 638 -6.52 -9.64 7.10
N ALA A 639 -7.55 -10.46 6.84
CA ALA A 639 -8.25 -11.17 7.91
C ALA A 639 -7.32 -12.10 8.70
N LEU A 640 -6.41 -12.80 8.00
CA LEU A 640 -5.40 -13.66 8.60
C LEU A 640 -4.39 -12.84 9.44
N MET A 641 -3.92 -11.70 8.92
CA MET A 641 -3.05 -10.78 9.65
C MET A 641 -3.67 -10.31 10.96
N PHE A 642 -4.92 -9.84 10.94
CA PHE A 642 -5.57 -9.32 12.14
C PHE A 642 -5.76 -10.39 13.22
N ARG A 643 -6.07 -11.63 12.82
CA ARG A 643 -6.14 -12.77 13.75
C ARG A 643 -4.78 -13.11 14.34
N ALA A 644 -3.73 -13.11 13.53
CA ALA A 644 -2.36 -13.34 13.97
C ALA A 644 -1.86 -12.26 14.96
N MET A 645 -2.10 -10.97 14.64
CA MET A 645 -1.73 -9.86 15.52
C MET A 645 -2.48 -9.88 16.86
N SER A 646 -3.74 -10.32 16.87
CA SER A 646 -4.48 -10.51 18.12
C SER A 646 -3.84 -11.59 18.99
N CYS A 647 -3.39 -12.70 18.39
CA CYS A 647 -2.68 -13.75 19.12
C CYS A 647 -1.38 -13.23 19.73
N GLU A 648 -0.58 -12.52 18.94
CA GLU A 648 0.68 -11.95 19.39
C GLU A 648 0.49 -11.02 20.60
N ALA A 649 -0.48 -10.12 20.55
CA ALA A 649 -0.80 -9.23 21.66
C ALA A 649 -1.23 -10.01 22.92
N GLU A 650 -2.00 -11.10 22.77
CA GLU A 650 -2.39 -11.98 23.87
C GLU A 650 -1.19 -12.68 24.50
N LEU A 651 -0.27 -13.21 23.67
CA LEU A 651 0.96 -13.87 24.11
C LEU A 651 1.88 -12.90 24.85
N GLU A 652 2.08 -11.68 24.33
CA GLU A 652 2.86 -10.64 25.00
C GLU A 652 2.28 -10.28 26.37
N GLN A 653 0.97 -10.11 26.47
CA GLN A 653 0.31 -9.82 27.75
C GLN A 653 0.42 -10.99 28.73
N SER A 654 0.40 -12.23 28.24
CA SER A 654 0.60 -13.43 29.06
C SER A 654 2.03 -13.50 29.61
N MET A 655 3.03 -13.24 28.76
CA MET A 655 4.44 -13.19 29.16
C MET A 655 4.70 -12.07 30.17
N ARG A 656 4.15 -10.88 29.98
CA ARG A 656 4.26 -9.76 30.94
C ARG A 656 3.65 -10.12 32.28
N ARG A 657 2.44 -10.70 32.30
CA ARG A 657 1.80 -11.16 33.53
C ARG A 657 2.61 -12.24 34.24
N SER A 658 3.19 -13.18 33.50
CA SER A 658 4.04 -14.24 34.04
C SER A 658 5.33 -13.67 34.64
N ALA A 659 5.96 -12.69 33.96
CA ALA A 659 7.14 -11.98 34.47
C ALA A 659 6.83 -11.13 35.72
N GLU A 660 5.68 -10.45 35.75
CA GLU A 660 5.20 -9.71 36.92
C GLU A 660 4.89 -10.63 38.11
N GLN A 661 4.30 -11.81 37.86
CA GLN A 661 4.06 -12.83 38.90
C GLN A 661 5.36 -13.45 39.41
N ALA A 662 6.33 -13.70 38.52
CA ALA A 662 7.66 -14.17 38.90
C ALA A 662 8.46 -13.13 39.70
N ALA A 663 8.32 -11.84 39.37
CA ALA A 663 8.91 -10.72 40.12
C ALA A 663 8.18 -10.47 41.46
N GLY A 664 6.86 -10.66 41.50
CA GLY A 664 6.05 -10.57 42.71
C GLY A 664 6.30 -11.70 43.71
N SER A 665 6.67 -12.89 43.24
CA SER A 665 7.07 -14.02 44.10
C SER A 665 8.51 -13.90 44.62
N THR A 666 9.35 -13.03 44.03
CA THR A 666 10.71 -12.74 44.54
C THR A 666 10.76 -11.65 45.61
N ASN A 667 9.64 -11.00 45.94
CA ASN A 667 9.56 -9.95 46.98
C ASN A 667 8.94 -10.40 48.30
N CYS A 668 8.92 -11.71 48.58
CA CYS A 668 8.47 -12.27 49.86
C CYS A 668 9.59 -13.02 50.60
N VAL A 669 10.78 -12.42 50.72
CA VAL A 669 11.68 -12.64 51.87
C VAL A 669 12.45 -11.33 52.08
N MET A 670 12.44 -10.81 53.31
CA MET A 670 13.07 -9.59 53.83
C MET A 670 12.13 -8.40 54.14
N ALA A 671 11.15 -8.67 55.00
CA ALA A 671 10.82 -7.81 56.14
C ALA A 671 11.02 -8.71 57.38
N GLU A 672 11.89 -8.45 58.35
CA GLU A 672 11.91 -7.32 59.27
C GLU A 672 13.35 -7.03 59.75
N CYS A 673 13.78 -5.77 59.67
CA CYS A 673 14.57 -5.11 60.72
C CYS A 673 14.62 -3.59 60.49
N THR A 674 13.74 -2.91 61.24
CA THR A 674 13.92 -1.60 61.91
C THR A 674 14.33 -0.36 61.11
N ASP A 675 13.36 0.56 61.04
CA ASP A 675 13.46 2.02 61.19
C ASP A 675 14.87 2.63 61.31
N PHE A 676 15.21 3.53 60.38
CA PHE A 676 15.66 4.89 60.73
C PHE A 676 15.43 5.84 59.54
N ALA A 677 14.65 6.89 59.80
CA ALA A 677 14.47 8.03 58.91
C ALA A 677 15.77 8.86 58.80
N VAL A 678 15.96 9.58 57.68
CA VAL A 678 16.17 11.05 57.62
C VAL A 678 16.47 11.48 56.17
N ALA A 679 15.90 12.64 55.86
CA ALA A 679 15.91 13.39 54.60
C ALA A 679 17.29 13.86 54.08
N GLY A 680 17.32 14.23 52.79
CA GLY A 680 18.34 15.08 52.16
C GLY A 680 18.65 14.59 50.75
N SER A 681 18.09 15.19 49.69
CA SER A 681 18.49 16.47 49.06
C SER A 681 19.10 16.22 47.67
N THR A 682 18.44 16.80 46.67
CA THR A 682 19.04 17.53 45.53
C THR A 682 20.07 16.84 44.64
N GLY A 683 19.71 16.75 43.35
CA GLY A 683 20.40 17.57 42.35
C GLY A 683 21.39 16.88 41.41
N ALA A 684 21.05 16.97 40.12
CA ALA A 684 21.92 17.23 38.96
C ALA A 684 22.72 16.08 38.31
N ARG A 685 22.35 15.85 37.03
CA ARG A 685 23.19 15.75 35.82
C ARG A 685 24.69 15.49 36.02
N ALA A 686 25.24 14.48 35.36
CA ALA A 686 25.84 14.60 34.01
C ALA A 686 26.58 13.30 33.59
N THR A 687 26.33 12.92 32.33
CA THR A 687 27.26 12.42 31.29
C THR A 687 28.42 11.45 31.57
N GLU A 688 28.48 10.45 30.68
CA GLU A 688 29.64 9.94 29.91
C GLU A 688 30.19 8.52 30.18
N SER A 689 30.15 7.76 29.07
CA SER A 689 31.09 6.75 28.54
C SER A 689 31.40 5.46 29.30
N ALA A 690 31.01 4.35 28.63
CA ALA A 690 31.79 3.15 28.31
C ALA A 690 32.68 2.51 29.39
N ASP A 691 32.38 1.26 29.75
CA ASP A 691 33.27 0.15 29.38
C ASP A 691 32.61 -1.23 29.62
N SER A 692 32.99 -2.13 28.71
CA SER A 692 32.71 -3.56 28.67
C SER A 692 33.13 -4.32 29.93
N ILE A 693 32.37 -5.35 30.32
CA ILE A 693 32.89 -6.64 30.82
C ILE A 693 31.83 -7.71 30.51
N ALA A 694 32.22 -8.70 29.71
CA ALA A 694 31.53 -9.98 29.59
C ALA A 694 32.06 -10.93 30.67
N VAL A 695 31.18 -11.66 31.36
CA VAL A 695 31.53 -12.92 32.02
C VAL A 695 30.35 -13.90 31.86
N ASN A 696 30.61 -14.97 31.13
CA ASN A 696 29.86 -16.23 31.15
C ASN A 696 30.18 -16.98 32.46
N SER A 697 29.18 -17.67 33.02
CA SER A 697 29.40 -19.04 33.54
C SER A 697 28.08 -19.72 33.90
N ALA A 698 27.92 -20.91 33.32
CA ALA A 698 27.00 -21.96 33.73
C ALA A 698 27.38 -22.54 35.10
N ASP A 699 26.47 -23.42 35.57
CA ASP A 699 26.57 -24.39 36.66
C ASP A 699 26.26 -23.92 38.09
N LEU A 700 25.07 -24.33 38.57
CA LEU A 700 24.95 -25.17 39.77
C LEU A 700 23.54 -25.77 39.86
N ALA A 701 23.48 -27.08 39.62
CA ALA A 701 22.35 -27.94 39.93
C ALA A 701 22.44 -28.47 41.37
N THR A 702 21.28 -28.93 41.86
CA THR A 702 21.01 -29.93 42.92
C THR A 702 20.78 -29.49 44.37
N ALA A 703 19.53 -29.73 44.80
CA ALA A 703 19.03 -30.22 46.11
C ALA A 703 17.57 -29.71 46.24
N GLU A 704 16.53 -30.39 46.65
CA GLU A 704 16.18 -31.77 47.03
C GLU A 704 14.67 -31.71 47.38
N SER A 705 14.03 -32.87 47.49
CA SER A 705 12.59 -33.10 47.64
C SER A 705 11.90 -32.48 48.87
N ALA A 706 10.66 -32.01 48.69
CA ALA A 706 9.63 -32.05 49.74
C ALA A 706 8.25 -32.31 49.10
N ASN A 707 7.71 -33.51 49.36
CA ASN A 707 6.33 -33.88 49.09
C ASN A 707 5.38 -33.10 50.01
N GLY A 708 4.34 -32.50 49.42
CA GLY A 708 3.20 -31.93 50.12
C GLY A 708 1.99 -31.94 49.20
N GLU A 709 1.13 -32.94 49.38
CA GLU A 709 -0.17 -33.06 48.71
C GLU A 709 -1.12 -31.95 49.18
N THR A 710 -1.60 -31.11 48.26
CA THR A 710 -2.84 -30.33 48.45
C THR A 710 -3.56 -30.10 47.11
N GLU A 711 -4.75 -30.70 47.02
CA GLU A 711 -5.94 -30.41 46.20
C GLU A 711 -5.79 -29.80 44.79
N GLU A 712 -6.15 -30.63 43.80
CA GLU A 712 -6.38 -30.29 42.39
C GLU A 712 -7.39 -29.15 42.20
N ALA A 713 -6.88 -27.97 41.83
CA ALA A 713 -7.64 -27.01 41.03
C ALA A 713 -7.47 -27.38 39.54
N ARG A 714 -8.53 -27.91 38.91
CA ARG A 714 -8.56 -28.18 37.46
C ARG A 714 -8.49 -26.87 36.66
N GLY A 715 -7.30 -26.59 36.13
CA GLY A 715 -6.96 -25.57 35.11
C GLY A 715 -5.49 -25.18 35.28
N PRO A 716 -4.55 -25.67 34.42
CA PRO A 716 -4.23 -25.01 33.15
C PRO A 716 -3.64 -25.97 32.06
N GLU A 717 -4.17 -27.18 31.87
CA GLU A 717 -3.58 -28.15 30.91
C GLU A 717 -3.75 -27.77 29.43
N THR A 718 -4.73 -26.95 29.09
CA THR A 718 -5.01 -26.58 27.68
C THR A 718 -4.04 -25.53 27.13
N ALA A 719 -3.44 -24.67 27.97
CA ALA A 719 -2.49 -23.65 27.51
C ALA A 719 -1.11 -24.27 27.17
N GLY A 720 -0.62 -25.20 27.99
CA GLY A 720 0.69 -25.85 27.78
C GLY A 720 0.75 -26.76 26.54
N ALA A 721 -0.37 -27.40 26.17
CA ALA A 721 -0.45 -28.22 24.96
C ALA A 721 -0.51 -27.38 23.67
N MET A 722 -0.99 -26.13 23.75
CA MET A 722 -1.13 -25.24 22.60
C MET A 722 0.19 -24.60 22.17
N ASP A 723 1.06 -24.25 23.12
CA ASP A 723 2.43 -23.77 22.83
C ASP A 723 3.31 -24.88 22.22
N SER A 724 3.05 -26.15 22.57
CA SER A 724 3.74 -27.31 21.97
C SER A 724 3.51 -27.40 20.47
N ILE A 725 2.27 -27.33 19.99
CA ILE A 725 1.95 -27.48 18.56
C ILE A 725 2.60 -26.36 17.73
N ALA A 726 2.57 -25.12 18.22
CA ALA A 726 3.21 -24.00 17.56
C ALA A 726 4.74 -24.19 17.45
N ALA A 727 5.37 -24.64 18.54
CA ALA A 727 6.80 -24.95 18.57
C ALA A 727 7.16 -26.12 17.64
N ASP A 728 6.34 -27.16 17.61
CA ASP A 728 6.54 -28.34 16.76
C ASP A 728 6.48 -27.97 15.27
N ILE A 729 5.52 -27.13 14.86
CA ILE A 729 5.43 -26.66 13.47
C ILE A 729 6.68 -25.86 13.09
N LEU A 730 7.08 -24.88 13.91
CA LEU A 730 8.27 -24.07 13.64
C LEU A 730 9.55 -24.91 13.63
N GLY A 731 9.68 -25.86 14.57
CA GLY A 731 10.79 -26.81 14.62
C GLY A 731 10.87 -27.67 13.35
N ALA A 732 9.73 -28.20 12.90
CA ALA A 732 9.64 -28.96 11.66
C ALA A 732 10.04 -28.13 10.44
N ILE A 733 9.61 -26.86 10.35
CA ILE A 733 9.97 -25.95 9.24
C ILE A 733 11.47 -25.62 9.23
N ARG A 734 12.08 -25.38 10.39
CA ARG A 734 13.52 -25.09 10.48
C ARG A 734 14.38 -26.25 9.99
N ASN A 735 13.97 -27.46 10.36
CA ASN A 735 14.65 -28.72 10.03
C ASN A 735 14.25 -29.31 8.68
N ALA A 736 13.25 -28.74 8.00
CA ALA A 736 12.78 -29.24 6.72
C ALA A 736 13.88 -29.21 5.66
N GLU A 737 13.96 -30.28 4.86
CA GLU A 737 14.80 -30.33 3.68
C GLU A 737 14.22 -29.47 2.56
N TRP A 738 15.09 -28.69 1.91
CA TRP A 738 14.70 -27.83 0.79
C TRP A 738 15.00 -28.53 -0.52
N LYS A 739 13.97 -28.69 -1.35
CA LYS A 739 14.15 -29.33 -2.66
C LYS A 739 14.98 -28.42 -3.57
N ARG A 740 16.10 -28.95 -4.06
CA ARG A 740 16.99 -28.30 -5.01
C ARG A 740 16.59 -28.69 -6.44
N ILE A 741 16.45 -27.72 -7.34
CA ILE A 741 16.10 -27.94 -8.75
C ILE A 741 17.09 -27.16 -9.62
N PRO A 742 17.61 -27.72 -10.73
CA PRO A 742 18.43 -26.95 -11.67
C PRO A 742 17.69 -25.70 -12.16
N ASN A 743 18.34 -24.52 -12.25
CA ASN A 743 17.70 -23.38 -12.89
C ASN A 743 17.50 -23.63 -14.38
N LEU A 744 16.36 -23.17 -14.87
CA LEU A 744 16.21 -22.82 -16.28
C LEU A 744 16.84 -21.43 -16.48
N PRO A 745 17.59 -21.19 -17.57
CA PRO A 745 18.13 -19.87 -17.83
C PRO A 745 16.99 -18.84 -17.88
N THR A 746 17.03 -17.84 -17.00
CA THR A 746 16.13 -16.69 -17.06
C THR A 746 16.52 -15.83 -18.26
N THR A 747 15.53 -15.41 -19.05
CA THR A 747 15.74 -14.79 -20.37
C THR A 747 16.07 -13.29 -20.32
N GLN A 748 16.15 -12.67 -19.14
CA GLN A 748 16.44 -11.23 -18.98
C GLN A 748 17.79 -10.99 -18.29
N GLY A 749 18.80 -10.60 -19.07
CA GLY A 749 20.00 -9.90 -18.61
C GLY A 749 20.90 -10.65 -17.61
N THR A 750 21.11 -11.95 -17.79
CA THR A 750 21.85 -12.79 -16.82
C THR A 750 23.38 -12.64 -16.82
N THR A 751 23.96 -11.84 -17.71
CA THR A 751 25.38 -11.94 -18.06
C THR A 751 26.37 -11.46 -17.00
N ASN A 752 25.94 -10.81 -15.90
CA ASN A 752 26.84 -10.26 -14.87
C ASN A 752 26.46 -10.60 -13.40
N LEU A 753 25.64 -11.63 -13.16
CA LEU A 753 25.23 -12.04 -11.80
C LEU A 753 26.03 -13.24 -11.24
N ALA A 754 27.09 -13.68 -11.93
CA ALA A 754 27.93 -14.79 -11.51
C ALA A 754 29.18 -14.30 -10.74
N ALA A 755 29.53 -15.00 -9.66
CA ALA A 755 30.77 -14.76 -8.93
C ALA A 755 31.99 -15.08 -9.81
N PRO A 756 33.08 -14.30 -9.76
CA PRO A 756 34.31 -14.63 -10.48
C PRO A 756 35.02 -15.81 -9.77
N GLY A 757 35.04 -17.00 -10.39
CA GLY A 757 36.01 -18.05 -10.02
C GLY A 757 35.52 -19.49 -9.85
N ASP A 758 34.26 -19.85 -10.09
CA ASP A 758 33.82 -21.25 -9.94
C ASP A 758 33.91 -22.05 -11.26
N GLU A 759 34.79 -23.04 -11.29
CA GLU A 759 35.04 -23.95 -12.44
C GLU A 759 33.92 -25.00 -12.65
N ASP A 760 32.89 -25.06 -11.80
CA ASP A 760 31.72 -25.97 -11.89
C ASP A 760 30.40 -25.21 -12.15
N GLN A 761 30.24 -24.68 -13.36
CA GLN A 761 29.05 -23.89 -13.76
C GLN A 761 27.71 -24.65 -13.66
N GLU A 762 27.68 -25.97 -13.87
CA GLU A 762 26.43 -26.77 -13.79
C GLU A 762 25.90 -26.95 -12.36
N ASN A 763 26.78 -26.91 -11.34
CA ASN A 763 26.41 -27.11 -9.94
C ASN A 763 26.09 -25.79 -9.23
N CYS A 764 26.50 -24.65 -9.79
CA CYS A 764 26.26 -23.35 -9.18
C CYS A 764 24.81 -22.89 -9.39
N ASP A 765 24.14 -23.23 -10.49
CA ASP A 765 22.86 -22.63 -10.90
C ASP A 765 21.56 -23.26 -10.35
N ALA A 766 21.55 -23.96 -9.23
CA ALA A 766 20.28 -24.48 -8.70
C ALA A 766 19.38 -23.40 -8.07
N ARG A 767 18.06 -23.59 -8.15
CA ARG A 767 17.03 -22.91 -7.34
C ARG A 767 16.53 -23.80 -6.20
N TYR A 768 16.12 -23.17 -5.10
CA TYR A 768 15.56 -23.83 -3.93
C TYR A 768 14.04 -23.66 -3.82
N LEU A 769 13.34 -24.71 -3.41
CA LEU A 769 11.92 -24.63 -3.09
C LEU A 769 11.71 -24.54 -1.57
N MET A 770 11.02 -23.50 -1.13
CA MET A 770 10.56 -23.33 0.25
C MET A 770 9.52 -24.43 0.57
N PRO A 771 9.63 -25.15 1.71
CA PRO A 771 8.75 -26.26 2.06
C PRO A 771 7.36 -25.79 2.55
N THR A 772 6.68 -24.99 1.73
CA THR A 772 5.36 -24.41 2.02
C THR A 772 4.23 -25.43 1.96
N ASP A 773 4.39 -26.51 1.21
CA ASP A 773 3.47 -27.65 1.20
C ASP A 773 3.48 -28.37 2.54
N LEU A 774 4.66 -28.58 3.14
CA LEU A 774 4.79 -29.08 4.51
C LEU A 774 4.08 -28.14 5.51
N LEU A 775 4.28 -26.83 5.39
CA LEU A 775 3.59 -25.85 6.25
C LEU A 775 2.07 -25.95 6.15
N VAL A 776 1.53 -26.03 4.93
CA VAL A 776 0.09 -26.20 4.71
C VAL A 776 -0.42 -27.51 5.31
N ARG A 777 0.32 -28.61 5.14
CA ARG A 777 -0.02 -29.92 5.73
C ARG A 777 -0.09 -29.85 7.25
N LEU A 778 0.90 -29.23 7.88
CA LEU A 778 0.97 -29.10 9.34
C LEU A 778 -0.16 -28.22 9.89
N ILE A 779 -0.45 -27.09 9.25
CA ILE A 779 -1.56 -26.20 9.65
C ILE A 779 -2.91 -26.92 9.50
N ALA A 780 -3.13 -27.61 8.38
CA ALA A 780 -4.37 -28.36 8.15
C ALA A 780 -4.55 -29.48 9.18
N GLY A 781 -3.47 -30.23 9.47
CA GLY A 781 -3.46 -31.27 10.50
C GLY A 781 -3.80 -30.72 11.89
N ALA A 782 -3.11 -29.66 12.32
CA ALA A 782 -3.37 -29.01 13.60
C ALA A 782 -4.83 -28.51 13.71
N ARG A 783 -5.35 -27.89 12.64
CA ARG A 783 -6.75 -27.44 12.59
C ARG A 783 -7.74 -28.59 12.79
N LEU A 784 -7.49 -29.74 12.17
CA LEU A 784 -8.34 -30.93 12.32
C LEU A 784 -8.30 -31.52 13.74
N GLN A 785 -7.11 -31.55 14.35
CA GLN A 785 -6.96 -31.98 15.75
C GLN A 785 -7.79 -31.08 16.68
N TYR A 786 -7.79 -29.76 16.47
CA TYR A 786 -8.61 -28.85 17.26
C TYR A 786 -10.11 -29.01 17.05
N LEU A 787 -10.56 -29.23 15.80
CA LEU A 787 -11.97 -29.44 15.49
C LEU A 787 -12.51 -30.74 16.11
N THR A 788 -11.69 -31.79 16.13
CA THR A 788 -12.05 -33.10 16.72
C THR A 788 -12.01 -33.10 18.25
N ALA A 789 -11.09 -32.35 18.87
CA ALA A 789 -11.03 -32.19 20.33
C ALA A 789 -12.21 -31.36 20.91
N GLY A 790 -12.72 -30.39 20.15
CA GLY A 790 -13.84 -29.53 20.59
C GLY A 790 -15.24 -30.15 20.43
N GLN A 791 -15.39 -31.14 19.55
CA GLN A 791 -16.61 -31.93 19.41
C GLN A 791 -16.44 -33.18 20.26
N GLY A 792 -16.96 -33.20 21.50
CA GLY A 792 -16.94 -34.39 22.35
C GLY A 792 -17.26 -35.64 21.51
N ALA A 793 -16.42 -36.67 21.62
CA ALA A 793 -16.30 -37.81 20.70
C ALA A 793 -17.62 -38.55 20.38
N GLU A 794 -18.69 -38.28 21.13
CA GLU A 794 -20.01 -38.90 21.02
C GLU A 794 -20.90 -38.34 19.88
N LYS A 795 -20.63 -37.15 19.32
CA LYS A 795 -21.55 -36.52 18.34
C LYS A 795 -21.25 -36.76 16.86
N LEU A 796 -20.13 -37.40 16.53
CA LEU A 796 -19.74 -37.72 15.14
C LEU A 796 -20.19 -39.11 14.67
N GLY A 797 -20.97 -39.84 15.47
CA GLY A 797 -21.55 -41.12 15.04
C GLY A 797 -20.50 -42.21 14.77
N TYR A 798 -19.42 -42.23 15.56
CA TYR A 798 -18.49 -43.35 15.59
C TYR A 798 -19.14 -44.50 16.39
N PRO A 799 -19.20 -45.74 15.85
CA PRO A 799 -19.70 -46.87 16.61
C PRO A 799 -18.82 -47.12 17.84
N ASP A 800 -19.48 -47.46 18.94
CA ASP A 800 -18.97 -47.57 20.31
C ASP A 800 -17.49 -48.01 20.45
N GLY A 801 -16.73 -47.20 21.19
CA GLY A 801 -15.71 -47.72 22.10
C GLY A 801 -14.31 -48.02 21.54
N GLN A 802 -13.87 -47.40 20.44
CA GLN A 802 -12.44 -47.35 20.12
C GLN A 802 -11.91 -45.91 20.26
N PRO A 803 -10.86 -45.67 21.07
CA PRO A 803 -10.20 -44.38 21.09
C PRO A 803 -9.74 -44.04 19.68
N VAL A 804 -9.93 -42.78 19.27
CA VAL A 804 -9.33 -42.26 18.04
C VAL A 804 -7.87 -42.67 18.05
N ALA A 805 -7.53 -43.60 17.15
CA ALA A 805 -6.16 -44.05 16.97
C ALA A 805 -5.29 -42.79 16.88
N HIS A 806 -4.27 -42.75 17.73
CA HIS A 806 -3.18 -41.80 17.66
C HIS A 806 -2.97 -41.35 16.22
N PHE A 807 -3.16 -40.05 15.96
CA PHE A 807 -2.69 -39.47 14.70
C PHE A 807 -1.23 -39.89 14.58
N ASP A 808 -1.00 -40.69 13.56
CA ASP A 808 0.08 -41.67 13.48
C ASP A 808 1.45 -41.07 13.84
N SER A 809 2.15 -41.75 14.74
CA SER A 809 3.57 -41.58 15.08
C SER A 809 4.52 -41.81 13.89
N SER A 810 4.01 -41.89 12.67
CA SER A 810 4.77 -42.00 11.42
C SER A 810 5.43 -40.69 10.96
N VAL A 811 5.32 -39.59 11.72
CA VAL A 811 6.26 -38.46 11.61
C VAL A 811 7.55 -38.71 12.43
N ALA A 812 7.54 -39.70 13.34
CA ALA A 812 8.68 -40.02 14.20
C ALA A 812 9.34 -41.40 13.94
N ASN A 813 8.67 -42.38 13.31
CA ASN A 813 9.24 -43.72 13.13
C ASN A 813 9.06 -44.31 11.72
N MET A 814 10.08 -44.13 10.87
CA MET A 814 10.44 -45.05 9.78
C MET A 814 11.50 -46.03 10.30
N VAL A 815 11.10 -47.08 11.05
CA VAL A 815 11.88 -48.33 11.24
C VAL A 815 10.92 -49.51 11.46
N GLU A 816 10.92 -50.43 10.50
CA GLU A 816 10.54 -51.86 10.56
C GLU A 816 9.07 -52.34 10.62
N ASN A 817 8.89 -53.54 10.07
CA ASN A 817 7.71 -54.14 9.41
C ASN A 817 7.34 -55.49 10.13
N PRO A 818 6.45 -56.36 9.62
CA PRO A 818 4.98 -56.48 9.81
C PRO A 818 4.51 -57.80 10.48
N SER A 819 3.22 -57.91 10.87
CA SER A 819 2.39 -59.12 10.61
C SER A 819 0.93 -59.07 11.12
N THR A 820 -0.03 -59.30 10.20
CA THR A 820 -1.34 -60.03 10.32
C THR A 820 -2.42 -59.51 11.29
N LEU A 821 -3.74 -59.42 10.99
CA LEU A 821 -4.66 -60.43 10.44
C LEU A 821 -6.07 -59.83 10.13
N ASN A 822 -6.81 -60.53 9.25
CA ASN A 822 -8.17 -60.33 8.71
C ASN A 822 -9.37 -60.23 9.70
N ILE A 823 -10.51 -59.65 9.26
CA ILE A 823 -11.81 -60.33 8.93
C ILE A 823 -13.00 -59.31 8.80
N ALA A 824 -13.52 -59.21 7.56
CA ALA A 824 -14.91 -59.25 7.04
C ALA A 824 -16.18 -58.64 7.71
N ARG A 825 -16.95 -57.93 6.84
CA ARG A 825 -18.45 -57.94 6.58
C ARG A 825 -19.38 -57.28 7.64
N GLU A 826 -20.54 -56.67 7.35
CA GLU A 826 -21.46 -56.63 6.18
C GLU A 826 -22.51 -55.48 6.35
N THR A 827 -22.91 -54.87 5.22
CA THR A 827 -24.26 -54.38 4.77
C THR A 827 -25.11 -53.28 5.45
N ASP A 828 -25.45 -52.31 4.59
CA ASP A 828 -26.75 -51.66 4.29
C ASP A 828 -27.49 -50.77 5.32
N PHE A 829 -27.69 -49.49 4.98
CA PHE A 829 -28.98 -49.00 4.44
C PHE A 829 -28.90 -47.53 3.96
N ALA A 830 -29.64 -47.26 2.90
CA ALA A 830 -29.72 -45.99 2.17
C ALA A 830 -30.71 -44.98 2.79
N ALA A 831 -30.43 -43.68 2.67
CA ALA A 831 -31.41 -42.63 2.29
C ALA A 831 -30.73 -41.27 2.05
N SER A 832 -31.26 -40.54 1.08
CA SER A 832 -30.89 -39.19 0.59
C SER A 832 -32.22 -38.47 0.26
N PRO A 833 -32.28 -37.16 -0.03
CA PRO A 833 -31.69 -36.00 0.65
C PRO A 833 -32.76 -34.92 0.92
N ALA A 834 -32.46 -33.89 1.73
CA ALA A 834 -33.19 -32.63 1.64
C ALA A 834 -32.32 -31.44 2.06
N ALA A 835 -32.34 -30.42 1.21
CA ALA A 835 -31.68 -29.13 1.35
C ALA A 835 -32.24 -28.31 2.52
N ALA A 836 -31.39 -27.55 3.21
CA ALA A 836 -31.80 -26.42 4.02
C ALA A 836 -30.68 -25.36 4.09
N SER A 837 -30.99 -24.18 3.57
CA SER A 837 -30.28 -22.93 3.84
C SER A 837 -30.44 -22.53 5.30
N ALA A 838 -29.39 -22.05 5.96
CA ALA A 838 -29.52 -21.32 7.20
C ALA A 838 -28.51 -20.16 7.28
N THR A 839 -29.07 -18.96 7.21
CA THR A 839 -28.54 -17.69 7.68
C THR A 839 -28.08 -17.78 9.14
N ALA A 840 -26.82 -17.41 9.42
CA ALA A 840 -26.34 -17.22 10.80
C ALA A 840 -26.33 -15.72 11.15
N THR A 841 -27.21 -15.36 12.08
CA THR A 841 -27.30 -14.05 12.73
C THR A 841 -26.22 -13.88 13.79
N ALA A 842 -25.65 -12.68 13.89
CA ALA A 842 -24.77 -12.26 14.96
C ALA A 842 -25.56 -12.05 16.27
N GLY A 843 -24.99 -12.50 17.39
CA GLY A 843 -25.45 -12.23 18.75
C GLY A 843 -24.39 -12.71 19.74
N GLY A 844 -23.97 -11.84 20.65
CA GLY A 844 -22.87 -12.07 21.58
C GLY A 844 -23.00 -13.34 22.42
N GLY A 845 -21.91 -14.09 22.52
CA GLY A 845 -21.76 -15.27 23.37
C GLY A 845 -20.33 -15.80 23.26
N THR A 846 -19.66 -15.98 24.40
CA THR A 846 -18.41 -16.75 24.63
C THR A 846 -17.50 -16.96 23.41
N PHE A 847 -16.38 -16.22 23.32
CA PHE A 847 -15.30 -16.51 22.37
C PHE A 847 -14.86 -17.97 22.54
N GLY A 848 -15.23 -18.84 21.58
CA GLY A 848 -14.97 -20.27 21.65
C GLY A 848 -13.51 -20.60 21.40
N ALA A 849 -13.05 -21.74 21.94
CA ALA A 849 -11.69 -22.27 21.73
C ALA A 849 -11.28 -22.36 20.25
N ASP A 850 -12.24 -22.50 19.33
CA ASP A 850 -12.02 -22.58 17.90
C ASP A 850 -11.44 -21.31 17.25
N ASP A 851 -11.82 -20.12 17.76
CA ASP A 851 -11.30 -18.84 17.26
C ASP A 851 -9.89 -18.56 17.82
N HIS A 852 -9.60 -18.97 19.06
CA HIS A 852 -8.24 -18.90 19.62
C HIS A 852 -7.24 -19.73 18.81
N ASN A 853 -7.59 -20.99 18.49
CA ASN A 853 -6.74 -21.86 17.67
C ASN A 853 -6.47 -21.29 16.27
N ALA A 854 -7.48 -20.69 15.64
CA ALA A 854 -7.31 -20.03 14.35
C ALA A 854 -6.37 -18.82 14.45
N ARG A 855 -6.44 -18.03 15.53
CA ARG A 855 -5.50 -16.91 15.79
C ARG A 855 -4.06 -17.41 15.94
N LEU A 856 -3.82 -18.46 16.73
CA LEU A 856 -2.50 -19.05 16.94
C LEU A 856 -1.90 -19.61 15.64
N LEU A 857 -2.65 -20.44 14.91
CA LEU A 857 -2.17 -21.00 13.64
C LEU A 857 -1.94 -19.92 12.58
N SER A 858 -2.71 -18.83 12.62
CA SER A 858 -2.45 -17.66 11.77
C SER A 858 -1.08 -17.04 12.11
N TYR A 859 -0.76 -16.85 13.39
CA TYR A 859 0.54 -16.31 13.80
C TYR A 859 1.71 -17.24 13.41
N VAL A 860 1.58 -18.54 13.67
CA VAL A 860 2.58 -19.56 13.29
C VAL A 860 2.83 -19.55 11.79
N PHE A 861 1.77 -19.43 10.97
CA PHE A 861 1.91 -19.32 9.52
C PHE A 861 2.78 -18.13 9.09
N HIS A 862 2.54 -16.93 9.63
CA HIS A 862 3.31 -15.74 9.28
C HIS A 862 4.78 -15.89 9.70
N LYS A 863 5.03 -16.39 10.92
CA LYS A 863 6.39 -16.61 11.44
C LYS A 863 7.15 -17.66 10.64
N ALA A 864 6.52 -18.79 10.32
CA ALA A 864 7.13 -19.83 9.50
C ALA A 864 7.49 -19.32 8.10
N LEU A 865 6.61 -18.53 7.46
CA LEU A 865 6.89 -17.93 6.16
C LEU A 865 8.08 -16.96 6.23
N ALA A 866 8.13 -16.11 7.27
CA ALA A 866 9.26 -15.20 7.50
C ALA A 866 10.60 -15.94 7.72
N GLU A 867 10.58 -17.05 8.45
CA GLU A 867 11.77 -17.91 8.63
C GLU A 867 12.22 -18.55 7.31
N MET A 868 11.28 -19.04 6.49
CA MET A 868 11.61 -19.61 5.18
C MET A 868 12.25 -18.58 4.26
N VAL A 869 11.64 -17.40 4.07
CA VAL A 869 12.21 -16.38 3.18
C VAL A 869 13.59 -15.91 3.66
N THR A 870 13.81 -15.85 4.98
CA THR A 870 15.12 -15.53 5.54
C THR A 870 16.15 -16.60 5.24
N LYS A 871 15.80 -17.88 5.42
CA LYS A 871 16.70 -18.99 5.06
C LYS A 871 17.05 -18.99 3.57
N ALA A 872 16.10 -18.67 2.69
CA ALA A 872 16.36 -18.52 1.26
C ALA A 872 17.36 -17.38 0.96
N ALA A 873 17.22 -16.24 1.65
CA ALA A 873 18.15 -15.12 1.50
C ALA A 873 19.55 -15.46 2.03
N VAL A 874 19.66 -16.17 3.17
CA VAL A 874 20.95 -16.66 3.70
C VAL A 874 21.65 -17.57 2.70
N LEU A 875 20.94 -18.54 2.12
CA LEU A 875 21.48 -19.43 1.10
C LEU A 875 22.00 -18.68 -0.13
N GLU A 876 21.27 -17.65 -0.59
CA GLU A 876 21.72 -16.83 -1.72
C GLU A 876 22.90 -15.91 -1.33
N ARG A 877 22.96 -15.40 -0.10
CA ARG A 877 24.11 -14.64 0.39
C ARG A 877 25.37 -15.49 0.44
N GLU A 878 25.28 -16.73 0.94
CA GLU A 878 26.41 -17.67 0.98
C GLU A 878 26.99 -17.92 -0.41
N ARG A 879 26.14 -17.89 -1.45
CA ARG A 879 26.55 -18.04 -2.83
C ARG A 879 27.09 -16.77 -3.48
N SER A 880 26.39 -15.65 -3.31
CA SER A 880 26.65 -14.40 -4.08
C SER A 880 27.53 -13.39 -3.34
N GLY A 881 27.65 -13.51 -2.02
CA GLY A 881 28.25 -12.51 -1.14
C GLY A 881 27.37 -11.27 -0.91
N VAL A 882 26.18 -11.19 -1.52
CA VAL A 882 25.29 -10.03 -1.39
C VAL A 882 24.65 -9.99 0.00
N ASN A 883 24.86 -8.90 0.73
CA ASN A 883 24.33 -8.72 2.09
C ASN A 883 23.15 -7.73 2.20
N CYS A 884 22.63 -7.27 1.06
CA CYS A 884 21.49 -6.37 0.99
C CYS A 884 20.26 -7.11 0.47
N VAL A 885 19.12 -7.00 1.16
CA VAL A 885 17.83 -7.56 0.74
C VAL A 885 16.85 -6.44 0.42
N ALA A 886 16.02 -6.62 -0.62
CA ALA A 886 14.94 -5.69 -0.95
C ALA A 886 13.59 -6.40 -0.80
N LEU A 887 12.73 -5.91 0.08
CA LEU A 887 11.41 -6.47 0.35
C LEU A 887 10.35 -5.71 -0.48
N SER A 888 9.65 -6.41 -1.38
CA SER A 888 8.62 -5.80 -2.24
C SER A 888 7.53 -6.82 -2.65
N GLY A 889 6.47 -6.35 -3.30
CA GLY A 889 5.27 -7.13 -3.63
C GLY A 889 4.11 -6.92 -2.64
N GLY A 890 2.88 -7.09 -3.13
CA GLY A 890 1.66 -6.73 -2.42
C GLY A 890 1.45 -7.45 -1.09
N CYS A 891 2.07 -8.61 -0.85
CA CYS A 891 1.98 -9.31 0.43
C CYS A 891 2.70 -8.57 1.56
N TYR A 892 3.67 -7.69 1.28
CA TYR A 892 4.30 -6.84 2.31
C TYR A 892 3.47 -5.61 2.72
N GLN A 893 2.23 -5.50 2.22
CA GLN A 893 1.21 -4.67 2.88
C GLN A 893 0.72 -5.30 4.19
N ASN A 894 0.97 -6.60 4.37
CA ASN A 894 0.79 -7.27 5.65
C ASN A 894 1.90 -6.84 6.61
N ARG A 895 1.57 -5.94 7.55
CA ARG A 895 2.52 -5.36 8.50
C ARG A 895 3.17 -6.39 9.41
N LEU A 896 2.44 -7.46 9.75
CA LEU A 896 2.99 -8.53 10.59
C LEU A 896 4.05 -9.31 9.81
N LEU A 897 3.78 -9.68 8.55
CA LEU A 897 4.75 -10.36 7.70
C LEU A 897 5.98 -9.48 7.47
N LEU A 898 5.78 -8.21 7.11
CA LEU A 898 6.87 -7.25 6.92
C LEU A 898 7.77 -7.17 8.16
N ARG A 899 7.16 -7.02 9.34
CA ARG A 899 7.89 -6.96 10.61
C ARG A 899 8.69 -8.22 10.90
N LEU A 900 8.04 -9.37 10.86
CA LEU A 900 8.69 -10.65 11.16
C LEU A 900 9.82 -10.95 10.17
N THR A 901 9.65 -10.62 8.89
CA THR A 901 10.71 -10.77 7.90
C THR A 901 11.85 -9.77 8.14
N GLU A 902 11.56 -8.50 8.37
CA GLU A 902 12.60 -7.48 8.60
C GLU A 902 13.42 -7.77 9.86
N GLU A 903 12.77 -8.06 10.99
CA GLU A 903 13.44 -8.42 12.25
C GLU A 903 14.36 -9.62 12.05
N ARG A 904 13.85 -10.69 11.44
CA ARG A 904 14.61 -11.92 11.21
C ARG A 904 15.79 -11.71 10.26
N MET A 905 15.64 -10.90 9.21
CA MET A 905 16.74 -10.55 8.30
C MET A 905 17.82 -9.73 9.00
N ARG A 906 17.43 -8.78 9.86
CA ARG A 906 18.38 -7.97 10.64
C ARG A 906 19.14 -8.82 11.67
N GLU A 907 18.49 -9.78 12.31
CA GLU A 907 19.15 -10.77 13.18
C GLU A 907 20.21 -11.58 12.43
N GLU A 908 19.96 -11.92 11.17
CA GLU A 908 20.93 -12.59 10.29
C GLU A 908 21.99 -11.64 9.70
N GLY A 909 21.98 -10.36 10.06
CA GLY A 909 22.98 -9.37 9.67
C GLY A 909 22.79 -8.72 8.29
N PHE A 910 21.59 -8.83 7.69
CA PHE A 910 21.30 -8.19 6.41
C PHE A 910 21.05 -6.68 6.54
N THR A 911 21.43 -5.93 5.50
CA THR A 911 20.86 -4.61 5.24
C THR A 911 19.52 -4.78 4.53
N VAL A 912 18.45 -4.19 5.07
CA VAL A 912 17.09 -4.36 4.56
C VAL A 912 16.60 -3.07 3.91
N LEU A 913 16.29 -3.13 2.61
CA LEU A 913 15.57 -2.10 1.88
C LEU A 913 14.08 -2.43 1.89
N ARG A 914 13.26 -1.42 2.18
CA ARG A 914 11.80 -1.51 2.17
C ARG A 914 11.20 -0.28 1.49
N HIS A 915 9.93 -0.38 1.16
CA HIS A 915 9.16 0.74 0.64
C HIS A 915 8.80 1.77 1.71
N HIS A 916 8.53 3.01 1.29
CA HIS A 916 8.10 4.11 2.15
C HIS A 916 6.93 4.90 1.53
N LEU A 917 7.20 5.74 0.54
CA LEU A 917 6.26 6.58 -0.20
C LEU A 917 5.84 5.99 -1.57
N VAL A 918 6.54 4.97 -2.07
CA VAL A 918 6.12 4.11 -3.18
C VAL A 918 5.35 2.92 -2.60
N PRO A 919 4.18 2.54 -3.14
CA PRO A 919 3.49 1.35 -2.68
C PRO A 919 4.29 0.07 -3.01
N PRO A 920 4.37 -0.91 -2.08
CA PRO A 920 4.97 -2.22 -2.36
C PRO A 920 4.10 -3.09 -3.29
N ASN A 921 2.85 -2.68 -3.56
CA ASN A 921 1.94 -3.36 -4.48
C ASN A 921 2.13 -2.84 -5.93
N ASP A 922 1.31 -3.31 -6.87
CA ASP A 922 1.39 -2.98 -8.30
C ASP A 922 1.39 -1.48 -8.62
N GLY A 923 0.95 -0.61 -7.70
CA GLY A 923 1.09 0.84 -7.82
C GLY A 923 2.54 1.35 -7.80
N GLY A 924 3.53 0.50 -7.49
CA GLY A 924 4.96 0.79 -7.58
C GLY A 924 5.64 0.28 -8.87
N ILE A 925 5.01 -0.66 -9.59
CA ILE A 925 5.61 -1.36 -10.74
C ILE A 925 6.09 -0.40 -11.84
N GLY A 926 5.31 0.64 -12.14
CA GLY A 926 5.68 1.63 -13.17
C GLY A 926 7.05 2.27 -12.91
N LEU A 927 7.40 2.52 -11.64
CA LEU A 927 8.71 3.08 -11.29
C LEU A 927 9.85 2.11 -11.58
N GLY A 928 9.71 0.84 -11.19
CA GLY A 928 10.73 -0.19 -11.44
C GLY A 928 10.92 -0.47 -12.93
N GLN A 929 9.82 -0.52 -13.70
CA GLN A 929 9.86 -0.62 -15.16
C GLN A 929 10.61 0.56 -15.81
N ALA A 930 10.34 1.78 -15.36
CA ALA A 930 11.01 2.97 -15.88
C ALA A 930 12.50 2.96 -15.56
N LEU A 931 12.90 2.57 -14.34
CA LEU A 931 14.31 2.46 -13.96
C LEU A 931 15.06 1.45 -14.83
N TYR A 932 14.46 0.27 -15.05
CA TYR A 932 15.04 -0.75 -15.94
C TYR A 932 15.19 -0.24 -17.37
N ALA A 933 14.14 0.35 -17.94
CA ALA A 933 14.18 0.85 -19.31
C ALA A 933 15.17 2.01 -19.49
N MET A 934 15.31 2.88 -18.48
CA MET A 934 16.33 3.94 -18.48
C MET A 934 17.74 3.32 -18.49
N ASN A 935 18.00 2.34 -17.62
CA ASN A 935 19.29 1.63 -17.61
C ASN A 935 19.54 0.87 -18.92
N TYR A 936 18.51 0.29 -19.53
CA TYR A 936 18.59 -0.38 -20.83
C TYR A 936 18.98 0.59 -21.95
N LEU A 937 18.43 1.81 -21.97
CA LEU A 937 18.82 2.85 -22.92
C LEU A 937 20.30 3.23 -22.77
N GLU A 938 20.80 3.40 -21.55
CA GLU A 938 22.22 3.74 -21.33
C GLU A 938 23.17 2.67 -21.88
N GLN A 939 22.81 1.39 -21.69
CA GLN A 939 23.65 0.27 -22.11
C GLN A 939 23.60 0.01 -23.62
N ASN A 940 22.48 0.33 -24.26
CA ASN A 940 22.22 0.01 -25.66
C ASN A 940 22.09 1.26 -26.56
N GLY A 941 22.41 2.45 -26.05
CA GLY A 941 22.19 3.73 -26.72
C GLY A 941 22.92 3.88 -28.06
N GLU A 942 24.10 3.26 -28.23
CA GLU A 942 24.80 3.22 -29.52
C GLU A 942 24.12 2.27 -30.53
N SER A 943 23.55 1.15 -30.07
CA SER A 943 22.89 0.16 -30.94
C SER A 943 21.48 0.57 -31.37
N LEU A 944 20.77 1.35 -30.56
CA LEU A 944 19.41 1.83 -30.87
C LEU A 944 19.43 2.99 -31.88
N ALA A 945 20.47 3.81 -31.88
CA ALA A 945 20.69 4.84 -32.88
C ALA A 945 20.94 4.25 -34.28
N ASP A 946 21.66 3.13 -34.37
CA ASP A 946 21.90 2.40 -35.62
C ASP A 946 20.68 1.60 -36.12
N ALA A 947 19.82 1.12 -35.21
CA ALA A 947 18.57 0.45 -35.57
C ALA A 947 17.51 1.38 -36.21
N GLY A 948 17.74 2.71 -36.17
CA GLY A 948 16.92 3.72 -36.85
C GLY A 948 17.02 3.71 -38.39
N LEU A 949 17.87 2.86 -38.99
CA LEU A 949 18.01 2.74 -40.45
C LEU A 949 18.21 1.28 -40.92
N SER A 950 17.22 0.40 -40.75
CA SER A 950 16.97 -0.63 -41.77
C SER A 950 15.54 -1.14 -41.74
N ASN A 951 14.79 -0.78 -42.78
CA ASN A 951 13.52 -1.37 -43.18
C ASN A 951 13.58 -2.91 -43.22
N GLY A 952 12.52 -3.56 -42.72
CA GLY A 952 12.01 -4.81 -43.30
C GLY A 952 12.08 -6.06 -42.41
N HIS A 953 10.90 -6.50 -41.97
CA HIS A 953 10.53 -7.85 -41.53
C HIS A 953 11.23 -8.43 -40.29
N ARG A 954 10.50 -8.45 -39.17
CA ARG A 954 10.03 -9.70 -38.52
C ARG A 954 8.89 -9.43 -37.55
#